data_AF-A0A838JB69-F1
#
_entry.id   AF-A0A838JB69-F1
#
_cell.length_a   1.000
_cell.length_b   1.000
_cell.length_c   1.000
_cell.angle_alpha   90.00
_cell.angle_beta   90.00
_cell.angle_gamma   90.00
#
_symmetry.space_group_name_H-M   'P 1'
#
loop_
_entity.id
_entity.type
_entity.pdbx_description
1 polymer ?
#
loop_
_entity_poly.entity_id
_entity_poly.type
_entity_poly.pdbx_seq_one_letter_code
_entity_poly.pdbx_strand_id
1 'polypeptide(L)'
;MATELKSGDEDALQAEHQLSLVEWNRTRREYPWHLCLHQQFAAQVARTPDALAIAFEGAQLTYGELARRANQLAHTLQQLGVEPEVPVSVYMDRSIEFVIGLLAILKAGGAYVPLDPTSPPERIAFMLKETQAPVLLTMEHQALALSAYPGNVLCLDSDWTAISRQDTQAPCSVVAADNLAYIIYTSGSTGQPKGVQVSHASLLNLIYWHQEAHKPGVGDRMSQMAALTFDACVWEIWTTLTSGACLHLPSKSVRLSLSALQRWLIEQQITLCFLPTPLAEEFLTLPWEERSRVRVLFVGGDKLRRIPTQALPCILFDCYGPAESTVIVIAGEVPTGPCATPISSIGRPVANTSIYLLDASLRPVPPGEVGEVYIGGVGLARGYLHRPDLTAERFLPCPFGTEPGTRLYHTGDLARYHADGTVEYIGRIDHQVKLRGYRVELGEIEATLRTHPGVREAVLVAHEDMGEKRLVAYVIPALAPPPTMEDLRSFVQERLPDYMVPVAFVLLEAFPLSLHGKIDRASLPPPLWENMERSPVYSAPRTATEILLAQVWAEVLPVKRIGREDRFFLLGGHSLLAIQVLSRLRSRLQREIALDAFFAAPTLAELARYLDETDLAPGDSREQEVPPLRARAREVSPTGEMFAPLSFTQQSLWLHDQLEPGNASYNILTALHLHGSLNAMALEQSFNALVRRHEILRTTFSVRYDQPVQVIAPVLSITLPVIDLRGIVEEATQLAEVQRQNRLEVAHAFHLERGPLLRVMLLRLSETE
;
A
#
# COMPACT_ATOMS: atom_id res chain seq x y z
N MET A 1 -26.26 -2.87 43.67
CA MET A 1 -25.55 -1.94 44.57
C MET A 1 -24.86 -0.94 43.67
N ALA A 2 -25.37 0.30 43.65
CA ALA A 2 -24.75 1.41 42.95
C ALA A 2 -23.48 1.81 43.70
N THR A 3 -22.34 1.67 43.05
CA THR A 3 -21.05 2.13 43.56
C THR A 3 -21.03 3.64 43.36
N GLU A 4 -21.07 4.40 44.44
CA GLU A 4 -20.78 5.84 44.44
C GLU A 4 -19.34 6.04 43.92
N LEU A 5 -19.21 6.58 42.71
CA LEU A 5 -17.96 7.15 42.23
C LEU A 5 -17.60 8.31 43.18
N LYS A 6 -16.37 8.33 43.68
CA LYS A 6 -15.88 9.41 44.54
C LYS A 6 -15.76 10.68 43.69
N SER A 7 -16.07 11.85 44.24
CA SER A 7 -16.05 13.14 43.54
C SER A 7 -14.74 13.47 42.80
N GLY A 8 -13.61 12.86 43.19
CA GLY A 8 -12.33 13.00 42.48
C GLY A 8 -12.23 12.21 41.16
N ASP A 9 -12.99 11.12 41.00
CA ASP A 9 -13.04 10.34 39.75
C ASP A 9 -13.92 11.03 38.70
N GLU A 10 -14.97 11.75 39.13
CA GLU A 10 -15.82 12.55 38.23
C GLU A 10 -15.07 13.77 37.66
N ASP A 11 -14.30 14.48 38.49
CA ASP A 11 -13.50 15.62 38.05
C ASP A 11 -12.37 15.20 37.09
N ALA A 12 -11.74 14.03 37.32
CA ALA A 12 -10.71 13.48 36.44
C ALA A 12 -11.29 13.03 35.08
N LEU A 13 -12.42 12.30 35.11
CA LEU A 13 -13.13 11.88 33.89
C LEU A 13 -13.61 13.09 33.07
N GLN A 14 -14.06 14.15 33.74
CA GLN A 14 -14.49 15.38 33.08
C GLN A 14 -13.32 16.15 32.44
N ALA A 15 -12.14 16.15 33.08
CA ALA A 15 -10.92 16.72 32.51
C ALA A 15 -10.40 15.91 31.31
N GLU A 16 -10.45 14.57 31.38
CA GLU A 16 -10.08 13.68 30.28
C GLU A 16 -11.03 13.82 29.07
N HIS A 17 -12.33 13.95 29.31
CA HIS A 17 -13.31 14.26 28.26
C HIS A 17 -13.04 15.64 27.64
N GLN A 18 -12.61 16.64 28.42
CA GLN A 18 -12.27 17.96 27.89
C GLN A 18 -11.05 17.91 26.97
N LEU A 19 -10.05 17.07 27.28
CA LEU A 19 -8.89 16.85 26.41
C LEU A 19 -9.29 16.25 25.06
N SER A 20 -10.02 15.14 25.06
CA SER A 20 -10.37 14.40 23.85
C SER A 20 -11.45 15.09 23.00
N LEU A 21 -12.41 15.77 23.62
CA LEU A 21 -13.47 16.49 22.89
C LEU A 21 -12.99 17.83 22.34
N VAL A 22 -12.22 18.59 23.12
CA VAL A 22 -11.95 20.00 22.85
C VAL A 22 -10.49 20.24 22.51
N GLU A 23 -9.57 19.89 23.41
CA GLU A 23 -8.17 20.33 23.29
C GLU A 23 -7.45 19.70 22.10
N TRP A 24 -7.55 18.38 21.94
CA TRP A 24 -6.93 17.66 20.82
C TRP A 24 -7.64 17.88 19.49
N ASN A 25 -8.83 18.47 19.52
CA ASN A 25 -9.62 18.88 18.36
C ASN A 25 -9.54 20.39 18.07
N ARG A 26 -8.60 21.14 18.68
CA ARG A 26 -8.32 22.56 18.35
C ARG A 26 -7.58 22.71 17.01
N THR A 27 -8.20 22.24 15.94
CA THR A 27 -7.62 22.21 14.58
C THR A 27 -8.12 23.34 13.68
N ARG A 28 -8.96 24.24 14.20
CA ARG A 28 -9.54 25.34 13.42
C ARG A 28 -8.46 26.20 12.76
N ARG A 29 -8.62 26.42 11.46
CA ARG A 29 -7.81 27.29 10.60
C ARG A 29 -8.74 28.07 9.67
N GLU A 30 -8.50 29.36 9.55
CA GLU A 30 -9.25 30.20 8.62
C GLU A 30 -8.65 30.09 7.22
N TYR A 31 -9.44 29.62 6.26
CA TYR A 31 -9.06 29.53 4.85
C TYR A 31 -10.02 30.34 3.97
N PRO A 32 -9.66 30.64 2.71
CA PRO A 32 -10.52 31.32 1.75
C PRO A 32 -11.73 30.47 1.29
N TRP A 33 -12.70 30.25 2.18
CA TRP A 33 -13.85 29.35 1.96
C TRP A 33 -14.80 29.74 0.82
N HIS A 34 -14.68 30.95 0.29
CA HIS A 34 -15.49 31.43 -0.83
C HIS A 34 -14.93 31.02 -2.20
N LEU A 35 -13.71 30.48 -2.24
CA LEU A 35 -13.04 30.13 -3.49
C LEU A 35 -13.27 28.66 -3.86
N CYS A 36 -13.23 28.39 -5.16
CA CYS A 36 -13.24 27.04 -5.71
C CYS A 36 -11.84 26.61 -6.16
N LEU A 37 -11.64 25.31 -6.31
CA LEU A 37 -10.35 24.72 -6.67
C LEU A 37 -9.76 25.30 -7.98
N HIS A 38 -10.57 25.43 -9.03
CA HIS A 38 -10.11 25.96 -10.31
C HIS A 38 -9.71 27.46 -10.22
N GLN A 39 -10.23 28.21 -9.24
CA GLN A 39 -9.83 29.59 -8.98
C GLN A 39 -8.47 29.64 -8.27
N GLN A 40 -8.19 28.72 -7.34
CA GLN A 40 -6.85 28.57 -6.75
C GLN A 40 -5.81 28.21 -7.81
N PHE A 41 -6.15 27.28 -8.70
CA PHE A 41 -5.30 26.96 -9.85
C PHE A 41 -5.08 28.19 -10.74
N ALA A 42 -6.14 28.94 -11.08
CA ALA A 42 -6.02 30.15 -11.90
C ALA A 42 -5.13 31.22 -11.24
N ALA A 43 -5.23 31.39 -9.92
CA ALA A 43 -4.35 32.27 -9.16
C ALA A 43 -2.89 31.82 -9.22
N GLN A 44 -2.62 30.51 -9.15
CA GLN A 44 -1.26 29.98 -9.33
C GLN A 44 -0.74 30.19 -10.76
N VAL A 45 -1.57 29.97 -11.78
CA VAL A 45 -1.21 30.23 -13.19
C VAL A 45 -0.82 31.69 -13.40
N ALA A 46 -1.55 32.64 -12.79
CA ALA A 46 -1.22 34.06 -12.87
C ALA A 46 0.13 34.40 -12.18
N ARG A 47 0.53 33.64 -11.15
CA ARG A 47 1.82 33.83 -10.47
C ARG A 47 2.99 33.28 -11.27
N THR A 48 2.84 32.09 -11.86
CA THR A 48 3.95 31.35 -12.49
C THR A 48 3.54 30.69 -13.81
N PRO A 49 3.15 31.46 -14.84
CA PRO A 49 2.60 30.90 -16.08
C PRO A 49 3.61 30.03 -16.84
N ASP A 50 4.90 30.38 -16.78
CA ASP A 50 5.97 29.70 -17.52
C ASP A 50 6.62 28.55 -16.73
N ALA A 51 6.22 28.32 -15.49
CA ALA A 51 6.70 27.17 -14.71
C ALA A 51 6.09 25.87 -15.23
N LEU A 52 6.84 24.76 -15.14
CA LEU A 52 6.33 23.44 -15.48
C LEU A 52 5.23 23.02 -14.49
N ALA A 53 4.07 22.64 -15.01
CA ALA A 53 2.95 22.16 -14.21
C ALA A 53 2.86 20.64 -14.20
N ILE A 54 3.15 20.00 -15.33
CA ILE A 54 2.95 18.57 -15.52
C ILE A 54 3.96 18.00 -16.51
N ALA A 55 4.43 16.77 -16.24
CA ALA A 55 5.35 16.02 -17.10
C ALA A 55 4.96 14.53 -17.18
N PHE A 56 4.93 13.99 -18.39
CA PHE A 56 4.65 12.57 -18.68
C PHE A 56 5.36 12.13 -19.95
N GLU A 57 6.11 11.02 -19.91
CA GLU A 57 6.77 10.39 -21.07
C GLU A 57 7.51 11.37 -22.01
N GLY A 58 8.24 12.34 -21.44
CA GLY A 58 8.99 13.34 -22.19
C GLY A 58 8.16 14.55 -22.66
N ALA A 59 6.83 14.45 -22.66
CA ALA A 59 5.94 15.59 -22.83
C ALA A 59 5.85 16.40 -21.54
N GLN A 60 5.80 17.72 -21.68
CA GLN A 60 5.71 18.66 -20.56
C GLN A 60 4.75 19.80 -20.94
N LEU A 61 3.98 20.29 -19.97
CA LEU A 61 3.22 21.53 -20.12
C LEU A 61 3.55 22.49 -18.98
N THR A 62 3.67 23.75 -19.34
CA THR A 62 3.68 24.86 -18.39
C THR A 62 2.30 25.08 -17.78
N TYR A 63 2.23 25.81 -16.67
CA TYR A 63 0.97 26.24 -16.06
C TYR A 63 0.07 27.01 -17.04
N GLY A 64 0.65 27.91 -17.85
CA GLY A 64 -0.07 28.69 -18.85
C GLY A 64 -0.62 27.84 -19.99
N GLU A 65 0.14 26.85 -20.46
CA GLU A 65 -0.32 25.90 -21.48
C GLU A 65 -1.42 24.99 -20.96
N LEU A 66 -1.23 24.41 -19.78
CA LEU A 66 -2.21 23.56 -19.12
C LEU A 66 -3.53 24.32 -18.91
N ALA A 67 -3.45 25.56 -18.41
CA ALA A 67 -4.63 26.40 -18.19
C ALA A 67 -5.37 26.71 -19.49
N ARG A 68 -4.65 27.06 -20.56
CA ARG A 68 -5.24 27.36 -21.88
C ARG A 68 -5.96 26.14 -22.45
N ARG A 69 -5.31 24.97 -22.44
CA ARG A 69 -5.92 23.71 -22.92
C ARG A 69 -7.17 23.36 -22.11
N ALA A 70 -7.11 23.49 -20.79
CA ALA A 70 -8.25 23.23 -19.92
C ALA A 70 -9.39 24.25 -20.12
N ASN A 71 -9.09 25.53 -20.36
CA ASN A 71 -10.10 26.55 -20.64
C ASN A 71 -10.85 26.25 -21.95
N GLN A 72 -10.13 25.86 -23.01
CA GLN A 72 -10.71 25.50 -24.30
C GLN A 72 -11.67 24.32 -24.18
N LEU A 73 -11.25 23.26 -23.49
CA LEU A 73 -12.12 22.12 -23.20
C LEU A 73 -13.31 22.50 -22.31
N ALA A 74 -13.12 23.39 -21.34
CA ALA A 74 -14.20 23.86 -20.45
C ALA A 74 -15.31 24.60 -21.22
N HIS A 75 -14.97 25.41 -22.23
CA HIS A 75 -15.97 26.05 -23.12
C HIS A 75 -16.80 25.01 -23.88
N THR A 76 -16.16 23.99 -24.44
CA THR A 76 -16.86 22.87 -25.08
C THR A 76 -17.78 22.16 -24.09
N LEU A 77 -17.33 21.93 -22.86
CA LEU A 77 -18.15 21.28 -21.82
C LEU A 77 -19.36 22.12 -21.44
N GLN A 78 -19.23 23.44 -21.32
CA GLN A 78 -20.39 24.32 -21.09
C GLN A 78 -21.39 24.28 -22.26
N GLN A 79 -20.91 24.21 -23.50
CA GLN A 79 -21.79 24.04 -24.68
C GLN A 79 -22.56 22.71 -24.66
N LEU A 80 -22.00 21.68 -24.02
CA LEU A 80 -22.63 20.38 -23.80
C LEU A 80 -23.51 20.32 -22.53
N GLY A 81 -23.71 21.45 -21.84
CA GLY A 81 -24.58 21.56 -20.67
C GLY A 81 -23.93 21.23 -19.33
N VAL A 82 -22.60 21.25 -19.24
CA VAL A 82 -21.89 21.11 -17.96
C VAL A 82 -22.00 22.41 -17.15
N GLU A 83 -22.61 22.31 -15.98
CA GLU A 83 -22.83 23.41 -15.03
C GLU A 83 -22.64 22.89 -13.58
N PRO A 84 -22.80 23.73 -12.52
CA PRO A 84 -22.71 23.26 -11.14
C PRO A 84 -23.58 22.03 -10.87
N GLU A 85 -23.05 21.08 -10.09
CA GLU A 85 -23.69 19.80 -9.75
C GLU A 85 -23.78 18.76 -10.88
N VAL A 86 -23.41 19.10 -12.12
CA VAL A 86 -23.41 18.14 -13.23
C VAL A 86 -22.17 17.25 -13.17
N PRO A 87 -22.31 15.91 -13.04
CA PRO A 87 -21.17 15.01 -13.09
C PRO A 87 -20.70 14.80 -14.53
N VAL A 88 -19.39 14.70 -14.73
CA VAL A 88 -18.76 14.35 -16.03
C VAL A 88 -17.87 13.14 -15.80
N SER A 89 -18.15 12.04 -16.49
CA SER A 89 -17.35 10.81 -16.38
C SER A 89 -16.03 10.96 -17.15
N VAL A 90 -14.95 10.42 -16.59
CA VAL A 90 -13.62 10.44 -17.22
C VAL A 90 -13.11 9.01 -17.30
N TYR A 91 -13.16 8.42 -18.48
CA TYR A 91 -12.77 7.04 -18.76
C TYR A 91 -11.53 7.04 -19.64
N MET A 92 -10.36 7.08 -19.01
CA MET A 92 -9.08 7.04 -19.73
C MET A 92 -7.92 6.64 -18.82
N ASP A 93 -6.82 6.24 -19.45
CA ASP A 93 -5.56 5.99 -18.76
C ASP A 93 -4.88 7.28 -18.30
N ARG A 94 -3.87 7.09 -17.45
CA ARG A 94 -3.03 8.16 -16.94
C ARG A 94 -2.31 8.87 -18.07
N SER A 95 -2.57 10.15 -18.19
CA SER A 95 -2.08 11.00 -19.28
C SER A 95 -2.13 12.47 -18.88
N ILE A 96 -1.55 13.34 -19.70
CA ILE A 96 -1.71 14.79 -19.54
C ILE A 96 -3.16 15.19 -19.83
N GLU A 97 -3.79 14.53 -20.79
CA GLU A 97 -5.18 14.68 -21.21
C GLU A 97 -6.15 14.40 -20.05
N PHE A 98 -5.86 13.39 -19.22
CA PHE A 98 -6.62 13.13 -17.99
C PHE A 98 -6.67 14.36 -17.08
N VAL A 99 -5.51 14.98 -16.81
CA VAL A 99 -5.43 16.17 -15.94
C VAL A 99 -6.05 17.41 -16.59
N ILE A 100 -5.92 17.56 -17.92
CA ILE A 100 -6.63 18.59 -18.69
C ILE A 100 -8.14 18.41 -18.54
N GLY A 101 -8.65 17.19 -18.65
CA GLY A 101 -10.05 16.83 -18.48
C GLY A 101 -10.57 17.21 -17.10
N LEU A 102 -9.87 16.82 -16.03
CA LEU A 102 -10.29 17.18 -14.66
C LEU A 102 -10.37 18.69 -14.47
N LEU A 103 -9.33 19.42 -14.88
CA LEU A 103 -9.29 20.88 -14.81
C LEU A 103 -10.41 21.53 -15.61
N ALA A 104 -10.69 21.04 -16.82
CA ALA A 104 -11.72 21.58 -17.69
C ALA A 104 -13.13 21.39 -17.09
N ILE A 105 -13.41 20.22 -16.51
CA ILE A 105 -14.68 19.93 -15.84
C ILE A 105 -14.90 20.91 -14.69
N LEU A 106 -13.89 21.09 -13.82
CA LEU A 106 -13.97 22.03 -12.70
C LEU A 106 -14.14 23.48 -13.15
N LYS A 107 -13.52 23.87 -14.28
CA LYS A 107 -13.63 25.21 -14.86
C LYS A 107 -14.99 25.46 -15.51
N ALA A 108 -15.58 24.45 -16.15
CA ALA A 108 -16.94 24.52 -16.67
C ALA A 108 -17.96 24.66 -15.52
N GLY A 109 -17.66 24.06 -14.37
CA GLY A 109 -18.45 24.10 -13.14
C GLY A 109 -18.94 22.74 -12.67
N GLY A 110 -18.71 21.69 -13.45
CA GLY A 110 -19.14 20.32 -13.11
C GLY A 110 -18.21 19.61 -12.14
N ALA A 111 -18.58 18.38 -11.80
CA ALA A 111 -17.80 17.49 -10.94
C ALA A 111 -17.28 16.29 -11.74
N TYR A 112 -15.99 15.96 -11.63
CA TYR A 112 -15.44 14.83 -12.38
C TYR A 112 -15.67 13.50 -11.66
N VAL A 113 -15.88 12.44 -12.45
CA VAL A 113 -16.08 11.07 -11.98
C VAL A 113 -15.08 10.16 -12.70
N PRO A 114 -13.91 9.87 -12.10
CA PRO A 114 -12.88 9.07 -12.75
C PRO A 114 -13.31 7.59 -12.77
N LEU A 115 -13.08 6.93 -13.91
CA LEU A 115 -13.38 5.52 -14.16
C LEU A 115 -12.13 4.84 -14.70
N ASP A 116 -11.81 3.65 -14.20
CA ASP A 116 -10.61 2.90 -14.59
C ASP A 116 -10.91 1.99 -15.79
N PRO A 117 -10.30 2.21 -16.96
CA PRO A 117 -10.52 1.37 -18.14
C PRO A 117 -10.14 -0.10 -17.97
N THR A 118 -9.38 -0.44 -16.93
CA THR A 118 -9.02 -1.83 -16.60
C THR A 118 -10.05 -2.53 -15.73
N SER A 119 -11.09 -1.82 -15.26
CA SER A 119 -12.18 -2.42 -14.49
C SER A 119 -13.11 -3.27 -15.37
N PRO A 120 -13.77 -4.31 -14.81
CA PRO A 120 -14.71 -5.13 -15.56
C PRO A 120 -15.83 -4.30 -16.22
N PRO A 121 -16.26 -4.62 -17.46
CA PRO A 121 -17.28 -3.86 -18.17
C PRO A 121 -18.62 -3.73 -17.42
N GLU A 122 -19.05 -4.79 -16.72
CA GLU A 122 -20.28 -4.74 -15.91
C GLU A 122 -20.19 -3.69 -14.78
N ARG A 123 -19.01 -3.57 -14.15
CA ARG A 123 -18.75 -2.57 -13.11
C ARG A 123 -18.76 -1.15 -13.67
N ILE A 124 -18.13 -0.94 -14.83
CA ILE A 124 -18.16 0.35 -15.54
C ILE A 124 -19.60 0.73 -15.91
N ALA A 125 -20.35 -0.20 -16.49
CA ALA A 125 -21.75 0.02 -16.87
C ALA A 125 -22.62 0.39 -15.67
N PHE A 126 -22.42 -0.28 -14.52
CA PHE A 126 -23.09 0.07 -13.26
C PHE A 126 -22.77 1.51 -12.84
N MET A 127 -21.48 1.86 -12.74
CA MET A 127 -21.07 3.21 -12.30
C MET A 127 -21.56 4.30 -13.27
N LEU A 128 -21.55 4.05 -14.58
CA LEU A 128 -22.09 4.98 -15.57
C LEU A 128 -23.60 5.17 -15.41
N LYS A 129 -24.34 4.07 -15.18
CA LYS A 129 -25.78 4.09 -14.97
C LYS A 129 -26.17 4.81 -13.67
N GLU A 130 -25.39 4.62 -12.61
CA GLU A 130 -25.61 5.30 -11.32
C GLU A 130 -25.24 6.78 -11.39
N THR A 131 -24.14 7.11 -12.08
CA THR A 131 -23.66 8.50 -12.22
C THR A 131 -24.59 9.36 -13.07
N GLN A 132 -25.18 8.80 -14.13
CA GLN A 132 -26.05 9.52 -15.07
C GLN A 132 -25.41 10.79 -15.64
N ALA A 133 -24.09 10.78 -15.84
CA ALA A 133 -23.38 11.91 -16.45
C ALA A 133 -23.93 12.13 -17.88
N PRO A 134 -24.15 13.38 -18.32
CA PRO A 134 -24.53 13.70 -19.70
C PRO A 134 -23.33 13.73 -20.66
N VAL A 135 -22.11 13.83 -20.12
CA VAL A 135 -20.86 13.91 -20.88
C VAL A 135 -19.84 12.94 -20.29
N LEU A 136 -19.10 12.27 -21.17
CA LEU A 136 -17.99 11.39 -20.84
C LEU A 136 -16.76 11.78 -21.66
N LEU A 137 -15.62 11.95 -20.99
CA LEU A 137 -14.32 12.19 -21.59
C LEU A 137 -13.54 10.87 -21.74
N THR A 138 -12.96 10.62 -22.91
CA THR A 138 -12.15 9.43 -23.18
C THR A 138 -11.08 9.71 -24.25
N MET A 139 -10.38 8.67 -24.69
CA MET A 139 -9.47 8.67 -25.84
C MET A 139 -10.08 7.81 -26.95
N GLU A 140 -9.77 8.08 -28.22
CA GLU A 140 -10.38 7.42 -29.38
C GLU A 140 -10.26 5.89 -29.31
N HIS A 141 -9.08 5.38 -28.93
CA HIS A 141 -8.82 3.94 -28.82
C HIS A 141 -9.66 3.23 -27.74
N GLN A 142 -10.25 3.97 -26.80
CA GLN A 142 -11.09 3.47 -25.71
C GLN A 142 -12.59 3.67 -25.96
N ALA A 143 -12.96 4.49 -26.94
CA ALA A 143 -14.34 4.86 -27.21
C ALA A 143 -15.23 3.66 -27.62
N LEU A 144 -14.66 2.63 -28.24
CA LEU A 144 -15.42 1.44 -28.67
C LEU A 144 -16.11 0.71 -27.50
N ALA A 145 -15.43 0.65 -26.34
CA ALA A 145 -15.96 0.04 -25.12
C ALA A 145 -17.18 0.79 -24.55
N LEU A 146 -17.43 2.02 -25.03
CA LEU A 146 -18.45 2.93 -24.54
C LEU A 146 -19.59 3.13 -25.55
N SER A 147 -19.67 2.31 -26.60
CA SER A 147 -20.69 2.42 -27.66
C SER A 147 -22.14 2.36 -27.19
N ALA A 148 -22.40 1.78 -26.01
CA ALA A 148 -23.73 1.72 -25.39
C ALA A 148 -24.04 2.91 -24.45
N TYR A 149 -23.11 3.84 -24.25
CA TYR A 149 -23.30 5.00 -23.39
C TYR A 149 -24.28 6.00 -24.02
N PRO A 150 -25.35 6.40 -23.32
CA PRO A 150 -26.39 7.25 -23.90
C PRO A 150 -26.03 8.75 -23.97
N GLY A 151 -24.96 9.18 -23.30
CA GLY A 151 -24.52 10.57 -23.24
C GLY A 151 -23.53 10.96 -24.35
N ASN A 152 -23.06 12.20 -24.30
CA ASN A 152 -22.05 12.70 -25.24
C ASN A 152 -20.67 12.13 -24.88
N VAL A 153 -20.06 11.38 -25.79
CA VAL A 153 -18.66 10.92 -25.66
C VAL A 153 -17.76 11.91 -26.39
N LEU A 154 -16.77 12.46 -25.68
CA LEU A 154 -15.77 13.38 -26.23
C LEU A 154 -14.38 12.74 -26.13
N CYS A 155 -13.74 12.53 -27.28
CA CYS A 155 -12.41 11.95 -27.40
C CYS A 155 -11.35 13.06 -27.41
N LEU A 156 -10.54 13.15 -26.35
CA LEU A 156 -9.63 14.28 -26.16
C LEU A 156 -8.48 14.34 -27.17
N ASP A 157 -8.20 13.26 -27.88
CA ASP A 157 -7.26 13.16 -28.99
C ASP A 157 -7.91 13.52 -30.33
N SER A 158 -8.98 12.84 -30.74
CA SER A 158 -9.58 13.02 -32.07
C SER A 158 -10.44 14.29 -32.18
N ASP A 159 -11.11 14.73 -31.12
CA ASP A 159 -11.92 15.96 -31.11
C ASP A 159 -11.09 17.22 -30.82
N TRP A 160 -9.78 17.08 -30.54
CA TRP A 160 -8.93 18.20 -30.12
C TRP A 160 -8.87 19.34 -31.14
N THR A 161 -8.98 19.03 -32.43
CA THR A 161 -8.96 20.03 -33.50
C THR A 161 -10.14 21.01 -33.40
N ALA A 162 -11.31 20.54 -32.93
CA ALA A 162 -12.47 21.39 -32.68
C ALA A 162 -12.34 22.11 -31.33
N ILE A 163 -11.92 21.39 -30.29
CA ILE A 163 -11.76 21.94 -28.93
C ILE A 163 -10.74 23.09 -28.92
N SER A 164 -9.60 22.93 -29.59
CA SER A 164 -8.53 23.93 -29.65
C SER A 164 -8.88 25.23 -30.38
N ARG A 165 -10.05 25.32 -31.00
CA ARG A 165 -10.59 26.56 -31.60
C ARG A 165 -11.42 27.39 -30.62
N GLN A 166 -11.79 26.83 -29.47
CA GLN A 166 -12.50 27.57 -28.41
C GLN A 166 -11.58 28.63 -27.78
N ASP A 167 -12.18 29.54 -27.02
CA ASP A 167 -11.45 30.59 -26.32
C ASP A 167 -10.45 30.00 -25.33
N THR A 168 -9.29 30.63 -25.25
CA THR A 168 -8.19 30.30 -24.34
C THR A 168 -8.38 30.92 -22.96
N GLN A 169 -9.27 31.89 -22.80
CA GLN A 169 -9.66 32.49 -21.53
C GLN A 169 -10.62 31.58 -20.76
N ALA A 170 -10.56 31.67 -19.42
CA ALA A 170 -11.41 30.84 -18.58
C ALA A 170 -12.90 31.17 -18.81
N PRO A 171 -13.78 30.17 -18.93
CA PRO A 171 -15.21 30.42 -19.00
C PRO A 171 -15.73 31.04 -17.70
N CYS A 172 -16.88 31.73 -17.80
CA CYS A 172 -17.61 32.17 -16.62
C CYS A 172 -18.41 30.98 -16.06
N SER A 173 -18.22 30.66 -14.79
CA SER A 173 -18.99 29.64 -14.07
C SER A 173 -19.57 30.24 -12.79
N VAL A 174 -20.79 29.83 -12.42
CA VAL A 174 -21.49 30.26 -11.19
C VAL A 174 -21.30 29.27 -10.04
N VAL A 175 -20.35 28.35 -10.18
CA VAL A 175 -20.00 27.34 -9.16
C VAL A 175 -19.50 28.00 -7.87
N ALA A 176 -19.96 27.48 -6.74
CA ALA A 176 -19.62 27.89 -5.39
C ALA A 176 -18.87 26.78 -4.64
N ALA A 177 -18.25 27.13 -3.51
CA ALA A 177 -17.43 26.22 -2.71
C ALA A 177 -18.17 24.97 -2.20
N ASP A 178 -19.48 25.06 -1.96
CA ASP A 178 -20.30 23.93 -1.51
C ASP A 178 -20.72 22.98 -2.64
N ASN A 179 -20.52 23.39 -3.90
CA ASN A 179 -20.78 22.53 -5.04
C ASN A 179 -19.75 21.39 -5.12
N LEU A 180 -20.15 20.31 -5.80
CA LEU A 180 -19.30 19.14 -5.99
C LEU A 180 -18.06 19.48 -6.82
N ALA A 181 -16.90 19.01 -6.35
CA ALA A 181 -15.67 19.00 -7.11
C ALA A 181 -15.48 17.64 -7.81
N TYR A 182 -15.80 16.54 -7.12
CA TYR A 182 -15.65 15.20 -7.67
C TYR A 182 -16.55 14.18 -7.01
N ILE A 183 -16.72 13.03 -7.69
CA ILE A 183 -17.35 11.84 -7.14
C ILE A 183 -16.39 10.67 -7.34
N ILE A 184 -16.07 9.95 -6.26
CA ILE A 184 -15.24 8.73 -6.31
C ILE A 184 -16.05 7.53 -5.82
N TYR A 185 -16.03 6.46 -6.60
CA TYR A 185 -16.70 5.22 -6.23
C TYR A 185 -15.84 4.38 -5.29
N THR A 186 -16.44 3.98 -4.16
CA THR A 186 -15.85 3.03 -3.20
C THR A 186 -16.68 1.74 -3.19
N SER A 187 -16.13 0.64 -2.66
CA SER A 187 -16.92 -0.56 -2.37
C SER A 187 -18.02 -0.25 -1.36
N GLY A 188 -19.22 -0.79 -1.54
CA GLY A 188 -20.34 -0.57 -0.62
C GLY A 188 -20.69 -1.79 0.24
N SER A 189 -21.10 -1.54 1.49
CA SER A 189 -21.49 -2.57 2.47
C SER A 189 -22.71 -3.40 2.03
N THR A 190 -23.60 -2.81 1.24
CA THR A 190 -24.76 -3.50 0.62
C THR A 190 -24.38 -4.30 -0.64
N GLY A 191 -23.11 -4.25 -1.02
CA GLY A 191 -22.54 -5.00 -2.13
C GLY A 191 -22.65 -4.39 -3.51
N GLN A 192 -22.82 -3.06 -3.58
CA GLN A 192 -22.76 -2.29 -4.81
C GLN A 192 -21.80 -1.11 -4.59
N PRO A 193 -21.03 -0.67 -5.59
CA PRO A 193 -20.23 0.55 -5.49
C PRO A 193 -21.07 1.73 -5.01
N LYS A 194 -20.47 2.63 -4.24
CA LYS A 194 -21.13 3.84 -3.73
C LYS A 194 -20.31 5.08 -4.13
N GLY A 195 -20.94 6.03 -4.79
CA GLY A 195 -20.30 7.27 -5.21
C GLY A 195 -20.21 8.28 -4.06
N VAL A 196 -19.00 8.54 -3.55
CA VAL A 196 -18.75 9.53 -2.49
C VAL A 196 -18.69 10.92 -3.11
N GLN A 197 -19.57 11.82 -2.67
CA GLN A 197 -19.73 13.17 -3.23
C GLN A 197 -18.93 14.21 -2.44
N VAL A 198 -17.85 14.75 -3.01
CA VAL A 198 -16.95 15.69 -2.32
C VAL A 198 -17.06 17.10 -2.89
N SER A 199 -17.17 18.09 -1.99
CA SER A 199 -17.30 19.51 -2.35
C SER A 199 -15.95 20.18 -2.63
N HIS A 200 -15.98 21.35 -3.26
CA HIS A 200 -14.80 22.20 -3.40
C HIS A 200 -14.21 22.63 -2.04
N ALA A 201 -15.06 23.01 -1.08
CA ALA A 201 -14.65 23.44 0.26
C ALA A 201 -13.90 22.34 1.02
N SER A 202 -14.43 21.12 1.01
CA SER A 202 -13.81 19.96 1.66
C SER A 202 -12.43 19.67 1.07
N LEU A 203 -12.30 19.71 -0.26
CA LEU A 203 -11.03 19.49 -0.95
C LEU A 203 -10.03 20.63 -0.70
N LEU A 204 -10.47 21.88 -0.69
CA LEU A 204 -9.59 23.01 -0.42
C LEU A 204 -9.03 22.99 1.01
N ASN A 205 -9.80 22.51 2.00
CA ASN A 205 -9.29 22.33 3.35
C ASN A 205 -8.06 21.43 3.39
N LEU A 206 -8.12 20.27 2.72
CA LEU A 206 -6.99 19.34 2.61
C LEU A 206 -5.80 20.00 1.90
N ILE A 207 -6.05 20.73 0.81
CA ILE A 207 -5.01 21.39 0.03
C ILE A 207 -4.27 22.44 0.86
N TYR A 208 -4.99 23.32 1.54
CA TYR A 208 -4.37 24.36 2.36
C TYR A 208 -3.58 23.77 3.53
N TRP A 209 -4.14 22.78 4.23
CA TRP A 209 -3.42 22.08 5.28
C TRP A 209 -2.10 21.48 4.75
N HIS A 210 -2.14 20.78 3.62
CA HIS A 210 -0.94 20.18 3.02
C HIS A 210 0.08 21.25 2.63
N GLN A 211 -0.38 22.37 2.05
CA GLN A 211 0.49 23.48 1.67
C GLN A 211 1.18 24.11 2.89
N GLU A 212 0.47 24.29 4.00
CA GLU A 212 1.03 24.80 5.24
C GLU A 212 2.03 23.82 5.88
N ALA A 213 1.68 22.53 5.91
CA ALA A 213 2.46 21.49 6.56
C ALA A 213 3.74 21.15 5.80
N HIS A 214 3.68 21.04 4.46
CA HIS A 214 4.78 20.51 3.65
C HIS A 214 5.41 21.52 2.71
N LYS A 215 4.79 22.71 2.56
CA LYS A 215 5.29 23.86 1.78
C LYS A 215 5.78 23.48 0.37
N PRO A 216 5.01 22.71 -0.42
CA PRO A 216 5.34 22.50 -1.82
C PRO A 216 5.34 23.86 -2.54
N GLY A 217 6.19 24.00 -3.56
CA GLY A 217 6.28 25.23 -4.33
C GLY A 217 7.02 25.07 -5.65
N VAL A 218 7.34 26.21 -6.27
CA VAL A 218 8.14 26.23 -7.51
C VAL A 218 9.46 25.50 -7.30
N GLY A 219 9.72 24.50 -8.14
CA GLY A 219 10.92 23.66 -8.06
C GLY A 219 10.74 22.34 -7.31
N ASP A 220 9.64 22.17 -6.56
CA ASP A 220 9.21 20.86 -6.05
C ASP A 220 8.56 20.03 -7.16
N ARG A 221 8.66 18.70 -7.01
CA ARG A 221 8.12 17.71 -7.94
C ARG A 221 7.37 16.64 -7.15
N MET A 222 6.09 16.49 -7.42
CA MET A 222 5.23 15.46 -6.81
C MET A 222 5.03 14.32 -7.78
N SER A 223 5.15 13.08 -7.32
CA SER A 223 4.72 11.92 -8.11
C SER A 223 3.20 11.74 -8.04
N GLN A 224 2.59 11.37 -9.17
CA GLN A 224 1.20 10.89 -9.20
C GLN A 224 1.26 9.35 -9.15
N MET A 225 1.31 8.72 -7.98
CA MET A 225 1.43 7.26 -7.85
C MET A 225 0.06 6.57 -7.74
N ALA A 226 -0.88 7.18 -7.02
CA ALA A 226 -2.18 6.58 -6.73
C ALA A 226 -2.96 6.19 -7.99
N ALA A 227 -3.77 5.14 -7.90
CA ALA A 227 -4.70 4.79 -8.98
C ALA A 227 -5.70 5.95 -9.20
N LEU A 228 -6.08 6.20 -10.45
CA LEU A 228 -6.85 7.40 -10.85
C LEU A 228 -8.26 7.45 -10.26
N THR A 229 -8.79 6.30 -9.87
CA THR A 229 -10.11 6.15 -9.24
C THR A 229 -10.07 6.27 -7.72
N PHE A 230 -8.90 6.53 -7.12
CA PHE A 230 -8.74 6.74 -5.69
C PHE A 230 -8.56 8.20 -5.36
N ASP A 231 -9.04 8.58 -4.19
CA ASP A 231 -9.00 9.94 -3.67
C ASP A 231 -7.57 10.40 -3.32
N ALA A 232 -6.63 9.47 -3.09
CA ALA A 232 -5.20 9.79 -3.06
C ALA A 232 -4.69 10.43 -4.38
N CYS A 233 -5.25 10.08 -5.55
CA CYS A 233 -4.90 10.73 -6.81
C CYS A 233 -5.32 12.20 -6.83
N VAL A 234 -6.51 12.50 -6.28
CA VAL A 234 -7.01 13.87 -6.09
C VAL A 234 -6.02 14.66 -5.24
N TRP A 235 -5.55 14.09 -4.14
CA TRP A 235 -4.57 14.72 -3.27
C TRP A 235 -3.23 15.02 -3.96
N GLU A 236 -2.66 14.05 -4.69
CA GLU A 236 -1.41 14.22 -5.43
C GLU A 236 -1.52 15.33 -6.50
N ILE A 237 -2.62 15.36 -7.25
CA ILE A 237 -2.81 16.33 -8.35
C ILE A 237 -2.97 17.74 -7.77
N TRP A 238 -3.91 17.92 -6.83
CA TRP A 238 -4.36 19.26 -6.50
C TRP A 238 -3.47 19.98 -5.50
N THR A 239 -2.77 19.28 -4.61
CA THR A 239 -1.74 19.92 -3.77
C THR A 239 -0.56 20.42 -4.60
N THR A 240 -0.25 19.72 -5.70
CA THR A 240 0.80 20.10 -6.65
C THR A 240 0.39 21.29 -7.50
N LEU A 241 -0.74 21.19 -8.21
CA LEU A 241 -1.15 22.20 -9.19
C LEU A 241 -1.64 23.52 -8.58
N THR A 242 -1.87 23.58 -7.27
CA THR A 242 -2.24 24.83 -6.59
C THR A 242 -1.07 25.50 -5.87
N SER A 243 0.10 24.86 -5.82
CA SER A 243 1.28 25.37 -5.12
C SER A 243 2.40 25.86 -6.04
N GLY A 244 2.33 25.56 -7.36
CA GLY A 244 3.38 25.91 -8.31
C GLY A 244 4.44 24.81 -8.49
N ALA A 245 4.29 23.68 -7.80
CA ALA A 245 5.08 22.48 -8.02
C ALA A 245 4.74 21.81 -9.36
N CYS A 246 5.57 20.87 -9.80
CA CYS A 246 5.35 20.11 -11.04
C CYS A 246 4.86 18.69 -10.73
N LEU A 247 3.77 18.26 -11.38
CA LEU A 247 3.23 16.91 -11.27
C LEU A 247 3.94 15.98 -12.26
N HIS A 248 4.55 14.92 -11.76
CA HIS A 248 5.23 13.92 -12.59
C HIS A 248 4.44 12.61 -12.60
N LEU A 249 4.12 12.15 -13.80
CA LEU A 249 3.33 10.95 -14.02
C LEU A 249 4.31 9.81 -14.38
N PRO A 250 4.41 8.75 -13.58
CA PRO A 250 5.16 7.56 -13.95
C PRO A 250 4.34 6.70 -14.90
N SER A 251 5.02 6.05 -15.85
CA SER A 251 4.43 5.05 -16.73
C SER A 251 3.94 3.82 -15.93
N LYS A 252 3.12 2.99 -16.56
CA LYS A 252 2.65 1.73 -15.97
C LYS A 252 3.82 0.83 -15.56
N SER A 253 4.85 0.69 -16.40
CA SER A 253 6.03 -0.15 -16.11
C SER A 253 6.83 0.33 -14.90
N VAL A 254 6.98 1.65 -14.73
CA VAL A 254 7.66 2.25 -13.57
C VAL A 254 6.91 1.96 -12.28
N ARG A 255 5.59 2.14 -12.25
CA ARG A 255 4.77 1.89 -11.05
C ARG A 255 4.79 0.44 -10.59
N LEU A 256 4.94 -0.48 -11.53
CA LEU A 256 4.91 -1.92 -11.29
C LEU A 256 6.31 -2.49 -11.03
N SER A 257 7.34 -1.67 -10.83
CA SER A 257 8.68 -2.17 -10.54
C SER A 257 9.35 -1.28 -9.52
N LEU A 258 9.66 -1.84 -8.33
CA LEU A 258 10.25 -1.09 -7.23
C LEU A 258 11.60 -0.46 -7.61
N SER A 259 12.44 -1.18 -8.37
CA SER A 259 13.74 -0.68 -8.83
C SER A 259 13.61 0.36 -9.93
N ALA A 260 12.64 0.20 -10.84
CA ALA A 260 12.35 1.21 -11.85
C ALA A 260 11.78 2.48 -11.21
N LEU A 261 10.90 2.33 -10.21
CA LEU A 261 10.36 3.43 -9.40
C LEU A 261 11.47 4.18 -8.68
N GLN A 262 12.36 3.48 -7.98
CA GLN A 262 13.49 4.11 -7.29
C GLN A 262 14.35 4.94 -8.26
N ARG A 263 14.74 4.34 -9.40
CA ARG A 263 15.51 5.03 -10.42
C ARG A 263 14.76 6.24 -10.98
N TRP A 264 13.47 6.07 -11.27
CA TRP A 264 12.62 7.14 -11.80
C TRP A 264 12.48 8.30 -10.82
N LEU A 265 12.33 8.04 -9.50
CA LEU A 265 12.28 9.08 -8.47
C LEU A 265 13.56 9.93 -8.48
N ILE A 266 14.72 9.28 -8.66
CA ILE A 266 16.03 9.95 -8.75
C ILE A 266 16.15 10.71 -10.07
N GLU A 267 15.91 10.08 -11.22
CA GLU A 267 16.04 10.70 -12.55
C GLU A 267 15.09 11.89 -12.73
N GLN A 268 13.85 11.75 -12.28
CA GLN A 268 12.85 12.81 -12.32
C GLN A 268 12.98 13.79 -11.16
N GLN A 269 13.96 13.60 -10.26
CA GLN A 269 14.25 14.52 -9.14
C GLN A 269 13.02 14.81 -8.27
N ILE A 270 12.22 13.77 -8.01
CA ILE A 270 10.99 13.86 -7.24
C ILE A 270 11.31 14.30 -5.81
N THR A 271 10.54 15.24 -5.26
CA THR A 271 10.73 15.78 -3.91
C THR A 271 9.64 15.34 -2.93
N LEU A 272 8.41 15.17 -3.42
CA LEU A 272 7.29 14.62 -2.64
C LEU A 272 6.74 13.37 -3.34
N CYS A 273 6.46 12.32 -2.58
CA CYS A 273 5.94 11.07 -3.13
C CYS A 273 4.93 10.47 -2.17
N PHE A 274 3.80 9.99 -2.69
CA PHE A 274 2.89 9.11 -1.97
C PHE A 274 3.05 7.67 -2.45
N LEU A 275 3.01 6.72 -1.52
CA LEU A 275 2.96 5.29 -1.84
C LEU A 275 1.85 4.63 -0.99
N PRO A 276 0.97 3.82 -1.60
CA PRO A 276 0.08 2.95 -0.83
C PRO A 276 0.89 2.07 0.13
N THR A 277 0.43 1.90 1.37
CA THR A 277 1.19 1.23 2.44
C THR A 277 1.86 -0.08 2.01
N PRO A 278 1.20 -1.03 1.31
CA PRO A 278 1.87 -2.29 0.92
C PRO A 278 3.04 -2.09 -0.05
N LEU A 279 2.93 -1.12 -0.96
CA LEU A 279 4.03 -0.78 -1.86
C LEU A 279 5.14 -0.06 -1.11
N ALA A 280 4.78 0.80 -0.15
CA ALA A 280 5.72 1.53 0.67
C ALA A 280 6.56 0.60 1.54
N GLU A 281 5.96 -0.39 2.22
CA GLU A 281 6.69 -1.33 3.07
C GLU A 281 7.79 -2.06 2.30
N GLU A 282 7.50 -2.50 1.07
CA GLU A 282 8.50 -3.13 0.22
C GLU A 282 9.53 -2.12 -0.30
N PHE A 283 9.09 -0.95 -0.74
CA PHE A 283 9.97 0.11 -1.24
C PHE A 283 10.97 0.58 -0.17
N LEU A 284 10.54 0.66 1.09
CA LEU A 284 11.37 1.08 2.23
C LEU A 284 12.48 0.08 2.57
N THR A 285 12.42 -1.15 2.07
CA THR A 285 13.51 -2.14 2.24
C THR A 285 14.67 -1.96 1.25
N LEU A 286 14.48 -1.14 0.21
CA LEU A 286 15.52 -0.90 -0.79
C LEU A 286 16.62 0.03 -0.24
N PRO A 287 17.88 -0.14 -0.69
CA PRO A 287 18.96 0.77 -0.32
C PRO A 287 18.70 2.16 -0.89
N TRP A 288 18.68 3.19 -0.04
CA TRP A 288 18.44 4.57 -0.48
C TRP A 288 19.71 5.20 -1.04
N GLU A 289 19.66 5.64 -2.29
CA GLU A 289 20.78 6.34 -2.92
C GLU A 289 20.86 7.81 -2.48
N GLU A 290 22.07 8.31 -2.21
CA GLU A 290 22.32 9.71 -1.83
C GLU A 290 21.82 10.75 -2.85
N ARG A 291 21.60 10.33 -4.09
CA ARG A 291 21.11 11.19 -5.17
C ARG A 291 19.61 11.45 -5.12
N SER A 292 18.87 10.74 -4.26
CA SER A 292 17.44 10.96 -4.10
C SER A 292 17.16 12.36 -3.56
N ARG A 293 16.21 13.06 -4.18
CA ARG A 293 15.73 14.37 -3.72
C ARG A 293 14.41 14.30 -2.97
N VAL A 294 13.88 13.09 -2.77
CA VAL A 294 12.65 12.88 -2.02
C VAL A 294 12.90 13.40 -0.61
N ARG A 295 12.21 14.46 -0.22
CA ARG A 295 12.27 15.08 1.11
C ARG A 295 11.12 14.63 2.00
N VAL A 296 9.98 14.28 1.40
CA VAL A 296 8.80 13.78 2.12
C VAL A 296 8.24 12.58 1.38
N LEU A 297 8.10 11.47 2.10
CA LEU A 297 7.42 10.26 1.64
C LEU A 297 6.14 10.07 2.46
N PHE A 298 5.01 10.06 1.79
CA PHE A 298 3.71 9.79 2.39
C PHE A 298 3.33 8.34 2.18
N VAL A 299 2.78 7.73 3.22
CA VAL A 299 2.21 6.39 3.17
C VAL A 299 0.81 6.40 3.74
N GLY A 300 -0.04 5.50 3.26
CA GLY A 300 -1.42 5.45 3.71
C GLY A 300 -2.27 4.46 2.94
N GLY A 301 -3.52 4.36 3.36
CA GLY A 301 -4.49 3.41 2.81
C GLY A 301 -4.56 2.11 3.60
N ASP A 302 -3.46 1.62 4.19
CA ASP A 302 -3.42 0.44 5.07
C ASP A 302 -2.58 0.67 6.34
N LYS A 303 -2.70 -0.22 7.32
CA LYS A 303 -1.89 -0.17 8.55
C LYS A 303 -0.42 -0.41 8.19
N LEU A 304 0.42 0.59 8.43
CA LEU A 304 1.87 0.44 8.31
C LEU A 304 2.34 -0.43 9.48
N ARG A 305 3.06 -1.51 9.17
CA ARG A 305 3.54 -2.52 10.12
C ARG A 305 5.06 -2.57 10.16
N ARG A 306 5.71 -2.25 9.03
CA ARG A 306 7.16 -2.27 8.89
C ARG A 306 7.68 -0.85 8.74
N ILE A 307 8.60 -0.46 9.62
CA ILE A 307 9.39 0.76 9.51
C ILE A 307 10.82 0.37 9.13
N PRO A 308 11.52 1.16 8.29
CA PRO A 308 12.96 1.00 8.13
C PRO A 308 13.71 1.19 9.45
N THR A 309 14.55 0.21 9.78
CA THR A 309 15.52 0.30 10.89
C THR A 309 16.73 1.16 10.55
N GLN A 310 16.89 1.53 9.28
CA GLN A 310 17.89 2.48 8.80
C GLN A 310 17.31 3.89 8.78
N ALA A 311 18.16 4.89 9.00
CA ALA A 311 17.75 6.28 8.88
C ALA A 311 17.38 6.57 7.41
N LEU A 312 16.20 7.14 7.18
CA LEU A 312 15.81 7.61 5.85
C LEU A 312 16.38 9.01 5.59
N PRO A 313 16.78 9.33 4.35
CA PRO A 313 17.16 10.69 3.96
C PRO A 313 15.94 11.62 3.77
N CYS A 314 14.73 11.14 4.09
CA CYS A 314 13.47 11.85 3.92
C CYS A 314 12.58 11.68 5.16
N ILE A 315 11.61 12.56 5.32
CA ILE A 315 10.60 12.44 6.38
C ILE A 315 9.49 11.50 5.91
N LEU A 316 9.19 10.47 6.71
CA LEU A 316 8.11 9.52 6.44
C LEU A 316 6.85 9.96 7.20
N PHE A 317 5.71 10.07 6.52
CA PHE A 317 4.42 10.37 7.13
C PHE A 317 3.44 9.22 6.92
N ASP A 318 2.81 8.74 7.99
CA ASP A 318 1.64 7.87 7.92
C ASP A 318 0.36 8.72 7.88
N CYS A 319 -0.48 8.44 6.90
CA CYS A 319 -1.67 9.22 6.57
C CYS A 319 -2.91 8.33 6.64
N TYR A 320 -3.89 8.77 7.41
CA TYR A 320 -5.16 8.09 7.57
C TYR A 320 -6.32 8.99 7.17
N GLY A 321 -7.21 8.44 6.35
CA GLY A 321 -8.54 8.97 6.13
C GLY A 321 -9.36 8.12 5.17
N PRO A 322 -10.68 8.05 5.38
CA PRO A 322 -11.60 7.48 4.40
C PRO A 322 -12.01 8.51 3.34
N ALA A 323 -12.46 8.02 2.18
CA ALA A 323 -12.95 8.88 1.09
C ALA A 323 -14.11 9.79 1.52
N GLU A 324 -14.96 9.32 2.44
CA GLU A 324 -16.08 10.09 2.99
C GLU A 324 -15.67 11.32 3.82
N SER A 325 -14.38 11.48 4.12
CA SER A 325 -13.83 12.65 4.79
C SER A 325 -12.67 13.30 4.02
N THR A 326 -12.66 13.13 2.69
CA THR A 326 -11.72 13.77 1.77
C THR A 326 -10.25 13.39 2.04
N VAL A 327 -9.87 12.17 1.64
CA VAL A 327 -8.49 11.64 1.59
C VAL A 327 -7.81 11.46 2.94
N ILE A 328 -7.49 12.53 3.67
CA ILE A 328 -6.65 12.50 4.87
C ILE A 328 -7.29 13.35 5.95
N VAL A 329 -7.47 12.74 7.12
CA VAL A 329 -7.99 13.40 8.32
C VAL A 329 -7.01 13.37 9.48
N ILE A 330 -6.06 12.43 9.48
CA ILE A 330 -5.00 12.30 10.48
C ILE A 330 -3.69 12.08 9.73
N ALA A 331 -2.64 12.78 10.15
CA ALA A 331 -1.29 12.55 9.65
C ALA A 331 -0.26 12.63 10.78
N GLY A 332 0.77 11.80 10.71
CA GLY A 332 1.84 11.72 11.70
C GLY A 332 3.17 11.38 11.08
N GLU A 333 4.23 12.01 11.56
CA GLU A 333 5.59 11.62 11.22
C GLU A 333 5.91 10.26 11.86
N VAL A 334 6.47 9.35 11.06
CA VAL A 334 6.89 8.03 11.49
C VAL A 334 8.37 8.10 11.89
N PRO A 335 8.71 7.82 13.17
CA PRO A 335 10.11 7.75 13.58
C PRO A 335 10.85 6.66 12.81
N THR A 336 11.99 6.97 12.18
CA THR A 336 12.82 5.99 11.45
C THR A 336 14.21 5.87 12.07
N GLY A 337 14.93 4.78 11.76
CA GLY A 337 16.31 4.57 12.21
C GLY A 337 16.47 3.57 13.37
N PRO A 338 17.70 3.40 13.90
CA PRO A 338 18.06 2.28 14.78
C PRO A 338 17.34 2.29 16.13
N CYS A 339 16.87 3.47 16.55
CA CYS A 339 16.13 3.68 17.80
C CYS A 339 14.62 3.81 17.56
N ALA A 340 14.13 3.56 16.34
CA ALA A 340 12.71 3.61 16.04
C ALA A 340 11.97 2.54 16.86
N THR A 341 10.93 2.97 17.57
CA THR A 341 10.00 2.07 18.27
C THR A 341 8.94 1.57 17.31
N PRO A 342 8.20 0.49 17.63
CA PRO A 342 7.07 0.04 16.83
C PRO A 342 6.07 1.19 16.60
N ILE A 343 5.49 1.26 15.39
CA ILE A 343 4.48 2.28 15.05
C ILE A 343 3.33 2.16 16.04
N SER A 344 3.24 3.13 16.92
CA SER A 344 2.18 3.22 17.92
C SER A 344 1.14 4.28 17.55
N SER A 345 1.37 5.08 16.51
CA SER A 345 0.53 6.23 16.19
C SER A 345 0.47 6.55 14.69
N ILE A 346 -0.71 6.93 14.23
CA ILE A 346 -0.99 7.50 12.91
C ILE A 346 -0.99 9.05 12.94
N GLY A 347 -0.69 9.66 14.10
CA GLY A 347 -0.50 11.10 14.24
C GLY A 347 -1.69 11.85 14.82
N ARG A 348 -1.92 13.07 14.32
CA ARG A 348 -2.94 14.01 14.84
C ARG A 348 -3.90 14.47 13.75
N PRO A 349 -5.10 14.97 14.11
CA PRO A 349 -6.05 15.46 13.13
C PRO A 349 -5.51 16.65 12.32
N VAL A 350 -5.84 16.70 11.03
CA VAL A 350 -5.47 17.80 10.12
C VAL A 350 -6.32 19.04 10.36
N ALA A 351 -6.06 20.13 9.65
CA ALA A 351 -6.80 21.39 9.82
C ALA A 351 -8.32 21.19 9.66
N ASN A 352 -9.09 21.93 10.47
CA ASN A 352 -10.57 21.94 10.48
C ASN A 352 -11.21 20.55 10.54
N THR A 353 -10.53 19.61 11.20
CA THR A 353 -10.96 18.23 11.37
C THR A 353 -11.00 17.88 12.84
N SER A 354 -12.07 17.23 13.27
CA SER A 354 -12.22 16.73 14.64
C SER A 354 -12.32 15.22 14.62
N ILE A 355 -11.61 14.55 15.52
CA ILE A 355 -11.67 13.11 15.70
C ILE A 355 -12.27 12.85 17.08
N TYR A 356 -13.32 12.04 17.12
CA TYR A 356 -13.98 11.63 18.35
C TYR A 356 -13.89 10.11 18.46
N LEU A 357 -13.42 9.61 19.60
CA LEU A 357 -13.44 8.20 19.92
C LEU A 357 -14.63 7.96 20.84
N LEU A 358 -15.65 7.26 20.34
CA LEU A 358 -16.93 7.12 21.02
C LEU A 358 -17.27 5.65 21.32
N ASP A 359 -18.09 5.45 22.35
CA ASP A 359 -18.74 4.17 22.65
C ASP A 359 -20.03 3.98 21.82
N ALA A 360 -20.68 2.82 21.98
CA ALA A 360 -21.92 2.47 21.29
C ALA A 360 -23.13 3.39 21.65
N SER A 361 -23.00 4.22 22.68
CA SER A 361 -24.00 5.22 23.08
C SER A 361 -23.63 6.64 22.63
N LEU A 362 -22.64 6.78 21.74
CA LEU A 362 -22.09 8.06 21.26
C LEU A 362 -21.49 8.93 22.37
N ARG A 363 -20.98 8.31 23.44
CA ARG A 363 -20.26 9.02 24.51
C ARG A 363 -18.76 8.90 24.28
N PRO A 364 -17.97 9.95 24.53
CA PRO A 364 -16.51 9.88 24.44
C PRO A 364 -15.95 8.80 25.36
N VAL A 365 -14.96 8.06 24.87
CA VAL A 365 -14.15 7.17 25.71
C VAL A 365 -12.96 7.94 26.29
N PRO A 366 -12.50 7.61 27.51
CA PRO A 366 -11.28 8.19 28.09
C PRO A 366 -10.05 7.96 27.20
N PRO A 367 -9.06 8.87 27.21
CA PRO A 367 -7.76 8.61 26.60
C PRO A 367 -7.14 7.32 27.13
N GLY A 368 -6.51 6.52 26.27
CA GLY A 368 -6.01 5.20 26.66
C GLY A 368 -7.02 4.05 26.46
N GLU A 369 -8.31 4.34 26.27
CA GLU A 369 -9.32 3.33 25.92
C GLU A 369 -9.54 3.25 24.40
N VAL A 370 -10.01 2.08 23.95
CA VAL A 370 -10.37 1.85 22.55
C VAL A 370 -11.79 2.31 22.31
N GLY A 371 -11.99 3.19 21.33
CA GLY A 371 -13.30 3.68 20.89
C GLY A 371 -13.46 3.59 19.38
N GLU A 372 -14.71 3.72 18.93
CA GLU A 372 -15.03 3.84 17.51
C GLU A 372 -14.69 5.24 17.00
N VAL A 373 -14.10 5.32 15.80
CA VAL A 373 -13.66 6.58 15.20
C VAL A 373 -14.82 7.28 14.50
N TYR A 374 -15.14 8.48 14.97
CA TYR A 374 -16.07 9.42 14.34
C TYR A 374 -15.32 10.67 13.88
N ILE A 375 -15.57 11.09 12.65
CA ILE A 375 -14.87 12.22 12.02
C ILE A 375 -15.84 13.39 11.86
N GLY A 376 -15.49 14.56 12.37
CA GLY A 376 -16.18 15.82 12.16
C GLY A 376 -15.33 16.83 11.37
N GLY A 377 -15.96 17.91 10.91
CA GLY A 377 -15.28 19.06 10.32
C GLY A 377 -15.53 19.25 8.82
N VAL A 378 -14.79 20.18 8.22
CA VAL A 378 -15.01 20.67 6.84
C VAL A 378 -14.71 19.60 5.79
N GLY A 379 -13.81 18.66 6.11
CA GLY A 379 -13.41 17.57 5.21
C GLY A 379 -14.52 16.55 4.89
N LEU A 380 -15.66 16.56 5.60
CA LEU A 380 -16.73 15.60 5.34
C LEU A 380 -17.34 15.76 3.96
N ALA A 381 -17.49 14.64 3.26
CA ALA A 381 -18.25 14.55 2.03
C ALA A 381 -19.71 14.98 2.24
N ARG A 382 -20.38 15.35 1.14
CA ARG A 382 -21.82 15.63 1.17
C ARG A 382 -22.60 14.37 1.57
N GLY A 383 -22.19 13.22 1.04
CA GLY A 383 -22.81 11.92 1.28
C GLY A 383 -22.54 10.97 0.13
N TYR A 384 -23.45 10.01 -0.06
CA TYR A 384 -23.40 9.04 -1.14
C TYR A 384 -24.42 9.39 -2.24
N LEU A 385 -23.97 9.35 -3.49
CA LEU A 385 -24.77 9.63 -4.68
C LEU A 385 -26.00 8.72 -4.70
N HIS A 386 -27.19 9.32 -4.81
CA HIS A 386 -28.49 8.63 -4.87
C HIS A 386 -28.77 7.64 -3.71
N ARG A 387 -28.08 7.78 -2.57
CA ARG A 387 -28.21 6.92 -1.39
C ARG A 387 -28.42 7.73 -0.11
N PRO A 388 -29.57 8.43 0.03
CA PRO A 388 -29.89 9.21 1.23
C PRO A 388 -30.06 8.34 2.48
N ASP A 389 -30.49 7.09 2.31
CA ASP A 389 -30.58 6.05 3.34
C ASP A 389 -29.21 5.79 3.98
N LEU A 390 -28.22 5.44 3.16
CA LEU A 390 -26.87 5.14 3.62
C LEU A 390 -26.16 6.41 4.13
N THR A 391 -26.47 7.56 3.54
CA THR A 391 -25.95 8.84 3.99
C THR A 391 -26.44 9.16 5.40
N ALA A 392 -27.72 8.98 5.70
CA ALA A 392 -28.26 9.22 7.04
C ALA A 392 -27.73 8.22 8.08
N GLU A 393 -27.45 6.98 7.68
CA GLU A 393 -26.84 5.95 8.54
C GLU A 393 -25.41 6.32 8.94
N ARG A 394 -24.61 6.84 7.99
CA ARG A 394 -23.16 7.06 8.20
C ARG A 394 -22.78 8.48 8.53
N PHE A 395 -23.55 9.48 8.11
CA PHE A 395 -23.32 10.91 8.38
C PHE A 395 -24.34 11.41 9.40
N LEU A 396 -24.01 11.20 10.67
CA LEU A 396 -24.85 11.49 11.82
C LEU A 396 -24.82 12.98 12.20
N PRO A 397 -25.87 13.52 12.86
CA PRO A 397 -25.77 14.81 13.54
C PRO A 397 -24.68 14.79 14.61
N CYS A 398 -23.88 15.86 14.69
CA CYS A 398 -22.82 15.96 15.70
C CYS A 398 -23.40 16.45 17.04
N PRO A 399 -23.35 15.66 18.14
CA PRO A 399 -23.81 16.11 19.45
C PRO A 399 -22.83 17.08 20.14
N PHE A 400 -21.58 17.15 19.66
CA PHE A 400 -20.51 17.98 20.23
C PHE A 400 -20.30 19.29 19.47
N GLY A 401 -21.00 19.48 18.35
CA GLY A 401 -20.83 20.65 17.50
C GLY A 401 -21.31 21.92 18.17
N THR A 402 -20.50 22.98 18.08
CA THR A 402 -20.88 24.32 18.55
C THR A 402 -21.73 25.08 17.53
N GLU A 403 -21.76 24.62 16.27
CA GLU A 403 -22.53 25.20 15.18
C GLU A 403 -23.70 24.29 14.75
N PRO A 404 -24.89 24.86 14.47
CA PRO A 404 -26.03 24.11 13.97
C PRO A 404 -25.72 23.40 12.64
N GLY A 405 -26.18 22.16 12.49
CA GLY A 405 -26.04 21.39 11.25
C GLY A 405 -24.70 20.69 11.05
N THR A 406 -23.80 20.74 12.04
CA THR A 406 -22.57 19.96 12.03
C THR A 406 -22.85 18.45 12.07
N ARG A 407 -22.00 17.66 11.40
CA ARG A 407 -22.16 16.21 11.22
C ARG A 407 -20.92 15.47 11.68
N LEU A 408 -21.09 14.18 11.97
CA LEU A 408 -20.05 13.19 12.19
C LEU A 408 -20.17 12.08 11.15
N TYR A 409 -19.05 11.62 10.60
CA TYR A 409 -18.99 10.40 9.81
C TYR A 409 -18.55 9.22 10.67
N HIS A 410 -19.36 8.15 10.67
CA HIS A 410 -19.07 6.88 11.35
C HIS A 410 -18.23 5.96 10.48
N THR A 411 -16.95 5.82 10.82
CA THR A 411 -15.96 5.16 9.96
C THR A 411 -16.05 3.62 9.97
N GLY A 412 -16.50 3.05 11.09
CA GLY A 412 -16.35 1.62 11.41
C GLY A 412 -14.93 1.19 11.81
N ASP A 413 -14.04 2.14 12.08
CA ASP A 413 -12.68 1.89 12.56
C ASP A 413 -12.61 2.03 14.09
N LEU A 414 -11.67 1.31 14.71
CA LEU A 414 -11.34 1.37 16.12
C LEU A 414 -9.98 2.03 16.29
N ALA A 415 -9.89 2.97 17.23
CA ALA A 415 -8.66 3.66 17.57
C ALA A 415 -8.61 3.96 19.07
N ARG A 416 -7.46 4.46 19.51
CA ARG A 416 -7.22 4.93 20.87
C ARG A 416 -6.39 6.20 20.85
N TYR A 417 -6.65 7.12 21.78
CA TYR A 417 -5.76 8.24 22.02
C TYR A 417 -4.61 7.85 22.95
N HIS A 418 -3.41 8.30 22.62
CA HIS A 418 -2.28 8.36 23.55
C HIS A 418 -2.37 9.58 24.45
N ALA A 419 -1.62 9.56 25.56
CA ALA A 419 -1.56 10.67 26.50
C ALA A 419 -1.10 12.00 25.89
N ASP A 420 -0.36 11.95 24.77
CA ASP A 420 0.09 13.14 24.05
C ASP A 420 -0.97 13.69 23.06
N GLY A 421 -2.09 13.00 22.87
CA GLY A 421 -3.16 13.37 21.93
C GLY A 421 -2.94 12.86 20.50
N THR A 422 -1.95 12.00 20.27
CA THR A 422 -1.84 11.27 19.01
C THR A 422 -2.74 10.04 18.99
N VAL A 423 -3.11 9.57 17.80
CA VAL A 423 -4.08 8.50 17.61
C VAL A 423 -3.40 7.19 17.21
N GLU A 424 -3.70 6.10 17.91
CA GLU A 424 -3.32 4.73 17.54
C GLU A 424 -4.46 4.07 16.77
N TYR A 425 -4.18 3.58 15.56
CA TYR A 425 -5.13 2.76 14.82
C TYR A 425 -5.09 1.29 15.28
N ILE A 426 -6.21 0.80 15.78
CA ILE A 426 -6.35 -0.57 16.30
C ILE A 426 -6.79 -1.52 15.19
N GLY A 427 -7.86 -1.20 14.47
CA GLY A 427 -8.45 -2.10 13.48
C GLY A 427 -9.86 -1.67 13.08
N ARG A 428 -10.67 -2.60 12.59
CA ARG A 428 -12.07 -2.37 12.21
C ARG A 428 -13.03 -3.09 13.16
N ILE A 429 -14.21 -2.50 13.38
CA ILE A 429 -15.31 -3.15 14.11
C ILE A 429 -16.12 -4.10 13.22
N ASP A 430 -16.19 -3.78 11.93
CA ASP A 430 -17.01 -4.49 10.96
C ASP A 430 -16.19 -5.50 10.14
N HIS A 431 -16.88 -6.25 9.29
CA HIS A 431 -16.29 -7.23 8.38
C HIS A 431 -15.57 -6.60 7.18
N GLN A 432 -15.41 -5.28 7.11
CA GLN A 432 -14.62 -4.68 6.03
C GLN A 432 -13.15 -4.97 6.27
N VAL A 433 -12.45 -5.22 5.18
CA VAL A 433 -11.03 -5.54 5.24
C VAL A 433 -10.27 -4.65 4.28
N LYS A 434 -9.18 -4.09 4.80
CA LYS A 434 -8.16 -3.49 3.95
C LYS A 434 -7.34 -4.63 3.35
N LEU A 435 -7.39 -4.75 2.04
CA LEU A 435 -6.68 -5.76 1.26
C LEU A 435 -5.82 -5.04 0.24
N ARG A 436 -4.50 -5.11 0.40
CA ARG A 436 -3.54 -4.58 -0.58
C ARG A 436 -3.74 -3.08 -0.86
N GLY A 437 -4.12 -2.31 0.17
CA GLY A 437 -4.43 -0.88 0.06
C GLY A 437 -5.85 -0.55 -0.43
N TYR A 438 -6.67 -1.55 -0.75
CA TYR A 438 -8.07 -1.38 -1.13
C TYR A 438 -8.95 -1.58 0.10
N ARG A 439 -9.89 -0.66 0.32
CA ARG A 439 -11.02 -0.91 1.22
C ARG A 439 -11.97 -1.86 0.50
N VAL A 440 -12.16 -3.06 1.04
CA VAL A 440 -13.02 -4.10 0.46
C VAL A 440 -14.14 -4.45 1.43
N GLU A 441 -15.36 -4.35 0.92
CA GLU A 441 -16.58 -4.75 1.61
C GLU A 441 -16.87 -6.22 1.26
N LEU A 442 -16.71 -7.13 2.24
CA LEU A 442 -16.95 -8.56 1.99
C LEU A 442 -18.37 -8.84 1.46
N GLY A 443 -19.34 -8.02 1.88
CA GLY A 443 -20.72 -8.08 1.41
C GLY A 443 -20.89 -7.90 -0.10
N GLU A 444 -20.01 -7.15 -0.79
CA GLU A 444 -20.02 -6.99 -2.26
C GLU A 444 -19.73 -8.29 -2.99
N ILE A 445 -18.78 -9.04 -2.46
CA ILE A 445 -18.40 -10.32 -3.03
C ILE A 445 -19.45 -11.38 -2.67
N GLU A 446 -19.97 -11.36 -1.44
CA GLU A 446 -21.07 -12.24 -1.03
C GLU A 446 -22.34 -12.01 -1.88
N ALA A 447 -22.70 -10.74 -2.13
CA ALA A 447 -23.86 -10.38 -2.94
C ALA A 447 -23.67 -10.81 -4.40
N THR A 448 -22.48 -10.57 -4.97
CA THR A 448 -22.12 -11.04 -6.31
C THR A 448 -22.25 -12.57 -6.38
N LEU A 449 -21.64 -13.31 -5.46
CA LEU A 449 -21.75 -14.78 -5.44
C LEU A 449 -23.19 -15.28 -5.33
N ARG A 450 -24.06 -14.60 -4.57
CA ARG A 450 -25.49 -14.95 -4.47
C ARG A 450 -26.26 -14.75 -5.78
N THR A 451 -25.74 -14.00 -6.75
CA THR A 451 -26.35 -13.90 -8.09
C THR A 451 -26.01 -15.08 -9.00
N HIS A 452 -25.03 -15.92 -8.63
CA HIS A 452 -24.70 -17.11 -9.39
C HIS A 452 -25.81 -18.17 -9.25
N PRO A 453 -26.37 -18.73 -10.35
CA PRO A 453 -27.50 -19.67 -10.29
C PRO A 453 -27.27 -20.93 -9.44
N GLY A 454 -26.01 -21.37 -9.34
CA GLY A 454 -25.58 -22.51 -8.52
C GLY A 454 -25.32 -22.21 -7.04
N VAL A 455 -25.50 -20.97 -6.57
CA VAL A 455 -25.23 -20.54 -5.20
C VAL A 455 -26.53 -20.18 -4.48
N ARG A 456 -26.78 -20.81 -3.32
CA ARG A 456 -27.93 -20.49 -2.46
C ARG A 456 -27.58 -19.36 -1.49
N GLU A 457 -26.45 -19.52 -0.80
CA GLU A 457 -25.92 -18.53 0.13
C GLU A 457 -24.40 -18.47 0.05
N ALA A 458 -23.83 -17.31 0.34
CA ALA A 458 -22.39 -17.10 0.37
C ALA A 458 -22.01 -16.19 1.54
N VAL A 459 -20.91 -16.50 2.21
CA VAL A 459 -20.31 -15.75 3.31
C VAL A 459 -18.81 -15.63 3.06
N LEU A 460 -18.25 -14.44 3.23
CA LEU A 460 -16.82 -14.23 3.13
C LEU A 460 -16.16 -14.05 4.49
N VAL A 461 -14.93 -14.54 4.59
CA VAL A 461 -14.01 -14.31 5.71
C VAL A 461 -12.66 -13.94 5.15
N ALA A 462 -12.03 -12.90 5.72
CA ALA A 462 -10.61 -12.67 5.51
C ALA A 462 -9.82 -13.46 6.55
N HIS A 463 -9.05 -14.44 6.09
CA HIS A 463 -8.12 -15.19 6.92
C HIS A 463 -6.77 -14.46 6.94
N GLU A 464 -6.17 -14.32 8.11
CA GLU A 464 -4.84 -13.74 8.27
C GLU A 464 -3.83 -14.87 8.47
N ASP A 465 -2.86 -14.97 7.55
CA ASP A 465 -1.78 -15.96 7.59
C ASP A 465 -0.45 -15.21 7.43
N MET A 466 0.46 -15.36 8.41
CA MET A 466 1.76 -14.68 8.46
C MET A 466 1.68 -13.13 8.25
N GLY A 467 0.57 -12.52 8.66
CA GLY A 467 0.31 -11.08 8.52
C GLY A 467 -0.35 -10.66 7.20
N GLU A 468 -0.53 -11.56 6.23
CA GLU A 468 -1.28 -11.28 5.00
C GLU A 468 -2.74 -11.68 5.14
N LYS A 469 -3.65 -10.77 4.75
CA LYS A 469 -5.09 -11.06 4.68
C LYS A 469 -5.44 -11.69 3.33
N ARG A 470 -6.15 -12.82 3.36
CA ARG A 470 -6.62 -13.58 2.18
C ARG A 470 -8.13 -13.80 2.24
N LEU A 471 -8.81 -13.60 1.12
CA LEU A 471 -10.25 -13.77 1.03
C LEU A 471 -10.66 -15.23 0.80
N VAL A 472 -11.53 -15.75 1.65
CA VAL A 472 -12.11 -17.09 1.55
C VAL A 472 -13.62 -16.95 1.48
N ALA A 473 -14.22 -17.51 0.44
CA ALA A 473 -15.66 -17.57 0.26
C ALA A 473 -16.18 -18.94 0.73
N TYR A 474 -17.18 -18.94 1.60
CA TYR A 474 -17.92 -20.11 2.01
C TYR A 474 -19.27 -20.10 1.30
N VAL A 475 -19.60 -21.18 0.61
CA VAL A 475 -20.71 -21.22 -0.33
C VAL A 475 -21.60 -22.41 -0.04
N ILE A 476 -22.90 -22.18 0.07
CA ILE A 476 -23.90 -23.25 0.08
C ILE A 476 -24.45 -23.40 -1.34
N PRO A 477 -24.30 -24.56 -1.99
CA PRO A 477 -24.76 -24.75 -3.35
C PRO A 477 -26.30 -24.80 -3.45
N ALA A 478 -26.85 -24.27 -4.54
CA ALA A 478 -28.27 -24.34 -4.89
C ALA A 478 -28.62 -25.52 -5.81
N LEU A 479 -27.63 -26.09 -6.50
CA LEU A 479 -27.80 -27.13 -7.52
C LEU A 479 -26.98 -28.38 -7.19
N ALA A 480 -27.41 -29.53 -7.73
CA ALA A 480 -26.64 -30.77 -7.77
C ALA A 480 -26.47 -31.20 -9.25
N PRO A 481 -25.23 -31.30 -9.77
CA PRO A 481 -23.95 -31.11 -9.08
C PRO A 481 -23.69 -29.64 -8.66
N PRO A 482 -22.92 -29.41 -7.58
CA PRO A 482 -22.57 -28.07 -7.14
C PRO A 482 -21.65 -27.36 -8.14
N PRO A 483 -21.62 -26.01 -8.15
CA PRO A 483 -20.69 -25.26 -8.98
C PRO A 483 -19.24 -25.57 -8.59
N THR A 484 -18.35 -25.63 -9.58
CA THR A 484 -16.93 -25.83 -9.29
C THR A 484 -16.31 -24.55 -8.73
N MET A 485 -15.16 -24.68 -8.05
CA MET A 485 -14.43 -23.50 -7.56
C MET A 485 -13.98 -22.57 -8.68
N GLU A 486 -13.69 -23.14 -9.86
CA GLU A 486 -13.32 -22.36 -11.05
C GLU A 486 -14.52 -21.58 -11.58
N ASP A 487 -15.70 -22.21 -11.67
CA ASP A 487 -16.92 -21.53 -12.11
C ASP A 487 -17.24 -20.33 -11.21
N LEU A 488 -17.18 -20.52 -9.88
CA LEU A 488 -17.41 -19.44 -8.91
C LEU A 488 -16.38 -18.32 -9.01
N ARG A 489 -15.11 -18.67 -9.26
CA ARG A 489 -14.03 -17.70 -9.40
C ARG A 489 -14.19 -16.86 -10.66
N SER A 490 -14.36 -17.52 -11.81
CA SER A 490 -14.59 -16.85 -13.09
C SER A 490 -15.81 -15.94 -13.01
N PHE A 491 -16.89 -16.41 -12.38
CA PHE A 491 -18.10 -15.62 -12.19
C PHE A 491 -17.87 -14.33 -11.40
N VAL A 492 -17.05 -14.38 -10.34
CA VAL A 492 -16.69 -13.18 -9.56
C VAL A 492 -15.74 -12.29 -10.36
N GLN A 493 -14.73 -12.86 -11.03
CA GLN A 493 -13.72 -12.12 -11.78
C GLN A 493 -14.29 -11.34 -12.97
N GLU A 494 -15.36 -11.85 -13.60
CA GLU A 494 -16.09 -11.14 -14.66
C GLU A 494 -16.79 -9.85 -14.18
N ARG A 495 -17.01 -9.70 -12.87
CA ARG A 495 -17.93 -8.70 -12.30
C ARG A 495 -17.25 -7.76 -11.32
N LEU A 496 -16.27 -8.26 -10.59
CA LEU A 496 -15.52 -7.54 -9.58
C LEU A 496 -14.04 -7.44 -9.95
N PRO A 497 -13.34 -6.38 -9.51
CA PRO A 497 -11.90 -6.26 -9.71
C PRO A 497 -11.11 -7.42 -9.09
N ASP A 498 -9.93 -7.73 -9.66
CA ASP A 498 -9.08 -8.86 -9.22
C ASP A 498 -8.78 -8.88 -7.72
N TYR A 499 -8.64 -7.73 -7.06
CA TYR A 499 -8.36 -7.66 -5.62
C TYR A 499 -9.54 -8.08 -4.73
N MET A 500 -10.76 -8.18 -5.28
CA MET A 500 -11.96 -8.65 -4.61
C MET A 500 -12.24 -10.15 -4.85
N VAL A 501 -11.49 -10.81 -5.73
CA VAL A 501 -11.71 -12.22 -6.05
C VAL A 501 -11.19 -13.10 -4.89
N PRO A 502 -12.01 -13.98 -4.28
CA PRO A 502 -11.56 -14.89 -3.24
C PRO A 502 -10.47 -15.85 -3.75
N VAL A 503 -9.45 -16.08 -2.94
CA VAL A 503 -8.41 -17.07 -3.25
C VAL A 503 -8.91 -18.51 -3.05
N ALA A 504 -9.95 -18.68 -2.22
CA ALA A 504 -10.52 -19.98 -1.89
C ALA A 504 -12.06 -19.94 -1.85
N PHE A 505 -12.68 -21.05 -2.28
CA PHE A 505 -14.11 -21.33 -2.19
C PHE A 505 -14.34 -22.64 -1.42
N VAL A 506 -15.03 -22.60 -0.29
CA VAL A 506 -15.34 -23.75 0.56
C VAL A 506 -16.82 -24.06 0.46
N LEU A 507 -17.17 -25.22 -0.09
CA LEU A 507 -18.57 -25.66 -0.17
C LEU A 507 -19.03 -26.24 1.17
N LEU A 508 -20.17 -25.77 1.67
CA LEU A 508 -20.80 -26.24 2.90
C LEU A 508 -22.24 -26.67 2.64
N GLU A 509 -22.74 -27.66 3.38
CA GLU A 509 -24.16 -28.03 3.34
C GLU A 509 -25.04 -26.99 4.07
N ALA A 510 -24.52 -26.42 5.15
CA ALA A 510 -25.14 -25.38 5.95
C ALA A 510 -24.07 -24.54 6.66
N PHE A 511 -24.39 -23.28 6.98
CA PHE A 511 -23.51 -22.44 7.79
C PHE A 511 -23.68 -22.76 9.29
N PRO A 512 -22.58 -22.75 10.07
CA PRO A 512 -22.67 -22.78 11.52
C PRO A 512 -23.42 -21.54 12.02
N LEU A 513 -24.34 -21.74 12.96
CA LEU A 513 -25.13 -20.67 13.55
C LEU A 513 -24.77 -20.52 15.03
N SER A 514 -24.70 -19.28 15.50
CA SER A 514 -24.63 -18.94 16.92
C SER A 514 -25.92 -19.30 17.67
N LEU A 515 -25.87 -19.27 19.01
CA LEU A 515 -27.04 -19.46 19.88
C LEU A 515 -28.23 -18.52 19.58
N HIS A 516 -27.98 -17.40 18.87
CA HIS A 516 -28.98 -16.42 18.46
C HIS A 516 -29.44 -16.58 17.00
N GLY A 517 -29.06 -17.67 16.33
CA GLY A 517 -29.48 -17.97 14.94
C GLY A 517 -28.77 -17.13 13.86
N LYS A 518 -27.76 -16.33 14.20
CA LYS A 518 -26.89 -15.64 13.23
C LYS A 518 -25.74 -16.55 12.82
N ILE A 519 -25.25 -16.40 11.57
CA ILE A 519 -24.07 -17.11 11.07
C ILE A 519 -22.87 -16.84 11.98
N ASP A 520 -22.28 -17.92 12.50
CA ASP A 520 -21.08 -17.88 13.32
C ASP A 520 -19.83 -18.01 12.44
N ARG A 521 -19.30 -16.86 12.02
CA ARG A 521 -18.12 -16.79 11.16
C ARG A 521 -16.85 -17.34 11.82
N ALA A 522 -16.75 -17.30 13.15
CA ALA A 522 -15.59 -17.81 13.87
C ALA A 522 -15.56 -19.34 13.89
N SER A 523 -16.73 -19.97 13.78
CA SER A 523 -16.90 -21.42 13.70
C SER A 523 -16.88 -21.96 12.26
N LEU A 524 -16.67 -21.11 11.25
CA LEU A 524 -16.48 -21.58 9.87
C LEU A 524 -15.18 -22.38 9.79
N PRO A 525 -15.20 -23.55 9.11
CA PRO A 525 -14.01 -24.38 9.03
C PRO A 525 -12.89 -23.62 8.33
N PRO A 526 -11.62 -23.74 8.77
CA PRO A 526 -10.52 -23.21 7.99
C PRO A 526 -10.53 -23.86 6.60
N PRO A 527 -10.27 -23.13 5.51
CA PRO A 527 -10.10 -23.76 4.21
C PRO A 527 -8.98 -24.81 4.34
N LEU A 528 -9.16 -25.98 3.74
CA LEU A 528 -8.11 -27.00 3.71
C LEU A 528 -7.05 -26.55 2.70
N TRP A 529 -6.15 -25.65 3.11
CA TRP A 529 -5.07 -25.13 2.27
C TRP A 529 -4.33 -26.26 1.54
N GLU A 530 -4.01 -27.36 2.25
CA GLU A 530 -3.35 -28.55 1.70
C GLU A 530 -4.11 -29.25 0.56
N ASN A 531 -5.45 -29.12 0.50
CA ASN A 531 -6.31 -29.73 -0.53
C ASN A 531 -6.70 -28.75 -1.63
N MET A 532 -6.61 -27.44 -1.38
CA MET A 532 -6.91 -26.37 -2.34
C MET A 532 -5.68 -25.96 -3.17
N GLU A 533 -4.48 -26.33 -2.70
CA GLU A 533 -3.16 -25.99 -3.26
C GLU A 533 -2.72 -26.85 -4.45
N ARG A 534 -3.59 -27.67 -5.04
CA ARG A 534 -3.21 -28.55 -6.17
C ARG A 534 -4.22 -28.50 -7.29
N SER A 535 -3.73 -28.34 -8.52
CA SER A 535 -4.41 -28.95 -9.66
C SER A 535 -4.69 -30.42 -9.30
N PRO A 536 -5.88 -30.99 -9.57
CA PRO A 536 -6.27 -32.34 -9.13
C PRO A 536 -5.27 -33.44 -9.55
N VAL A 537 -4.36 -33.13 -10.46
CA VAL A 537 -3.18 -33.94 -10.83
C VAL A 537 -1.92 -33.05 -10.79
N TYR A 538 -1.04 -33.27 -9.82
CA TYR A 538 0.29 -32.64 -9.82
C TYR A 538 1.09 -33.07 -11.05
N SER A 539 1.45 -32.11 -11.90
CA SER A 539 2.36 -32.30 -13.03
C SER A 539 3.64 -31.52 -12.76
N ALA A 540 4.77 -32.21 -12.68
CA ALA A 540 6.05 -31.54 -12.44
C ALA A 540 6.40 -30.61 -13.63
N PRO A 541 7.01 -29.44 -13.35
CA PRO A 541 7.70 -28.64 -14.37
C PRO A 541 8.63 -29.53 -15.22
N ARG A 542 8.55 -29.40 -16.53
CA ARG A 542 9.25 -30.25 -17.52
C ARG A 542 10.31 -29.49 -18.29
N THR A 543 10.02 -28.26 -18.72
CA THR A 543 10.99 -27.44 -19.47
C THR A 543 11.92 -26.68 -18.52
N ALA A 544 13.07 -26.22 -19.04
CA ALA A 544 14.00 -25.43 -18.25
C ALA A 544 13.36 -24.14 -17.71
N THR A 545 12.55 -23.48 -18.54
CA THR A 545 11.78 -22.28 -18.20
C THR A 545 10.71 -22.56 -17.15
N GLU A 546 9.99 -23.69 -17.26
CA GLU A 546 9.03 -24.11 -16.24
C GLU A 546 9.71 -24.38 -14.89
N ILE A 547 10.86 -25.08 -14.89
CA ILE A 547 11.61 -25.39 -13.67
C ILE A 547 12.10 -24.11 -12.99
N LEU A 548 12.61 -23.15 -13.77
CA LEU A 548 13.06 -21.87 -13.25
C LEU A 548 11.91 -21.03 -12.68
N LEU A 549 10.78 -20.96 -13.40
CA LEU A 549 9.57 -20.29 -12.93
C LEU A 549 9.09 -20.89 -11.61
N ALA A 550 9.08 -22.23 -11.50
CA ALA A 550 8.65 -22.93 -10.30
C ALA A 550 9.57 -22.63 -9.11
N GLN A 551 10.88 -22.49 -9.34
CA GLN A 551 11.83 -22.09 -8.29
C GLN A 551 11.58 -20.65 -7.83
N VAL A 552 11.41 -19.71 -8.77
CA VAL A 552 11.18 -18.30 -8.40
C VAL A 552 9.84 -18.13 -7.69
N TRP A 553 8.78 -18.78 -8.17
CA TRP A 553 7.49 -18.75 -7.50
C TRP A 553 7.59 -19.35 -6.09
N ALA A 554 8.34 -20.43 -5.88
CA ALA A 554 8.49 -21.06 -4.56
C ALA A 554 9.27 -20.21 -3.54
N GLU A 555 10.02 -19.21 -4.00
CA GLU A 555 10.72 -18.26 -3.13
C GLU A 555 9.84 -17.07 -2.74
N VAL A 556 8.78 -16.80 -3.49
CA VAL A 556 7.86 -15.67 -3.28
C VAL A 556 6.57 -16.14 -2.60
N LEU A 557 6.09 -17.32 -2.97
CA LEU A 557 4.86 -17.90 -2.47
C LEU A 557 5.15 -18.80 -1.26
N PRO A 558 4.20 -18.95 -0.33
CA PRO A 558 4.35 -19.82 0.85
C PRO A 558 4.33 -21.33 0.52
N VAL A 559 4.41 -21.71 -0.76
CA VAL A 559 4.19 -23.06 -1.26
C VAL A 559 5.52 -23.71 -1.66
N LYS A 560 5.84 -24.87 -1.05
CA LYS A 560 7.12 -25.57 -1.24
C LYS A 560 7.23 -26.35 -2.55
N ARG A 561 6.11 -26.62 -3.23
CA ARG A 561 6.07 -27.47 -4.43
C ARG A 561 5.12 -26.88 -5.46
N ILE A 562 5.66 -26.48 -6.61
CA ILE A 562 4.91 -25.81 -7.66
C ILE A 562 4.89 -26.71 -8.90
N GLY A 563 3.69 -27.09 -9.30
CA GLY A 563 3.36 -27.81 -10.51
C GLY A 563 3.26 -26.89 -11.72
N ARG A 564 3.32 -27.51 -12.89
CA ARG A 564 3.31 -26.81 -14.17
C ARG A 564 1.96 -26.20 -14.53
N GLU A 565 0.88 -26.85 -14.12
CA GLU A 565 -0.49 -26.35 -14.34
C GLU A 565 -0.95 -25.45 -13.18
N ASP A 566 -0.08 -25.17 -12.22
CA ASP A 566 -0.42 -24.30 -11.10
C ASP A 566 -0.52 -22.86 -11.57
N ARG A 567 -1.47 -22.15 -10.97
CA ARG A 567 -1.79 -20.77 -11.30
C ARG A 567 -1.32 -19.86 -10.18
N PHE A 568 -0.57 -18.82 -10.53
CA PHE A 568 0.11 -17.98 -9.55
C PHE A 568 -0.82 -17.42 -8.48
N PHE A 569 -1.96 -16.88 -8.91
CA PHE A 569 -2.95 -16.25 -8.05
C PHE A 569 -3.72 -17.26 -7.19
N LEU A 570 -3.79 -18.53 -7.61
CA LEU A 570 -4.38 -19.60 -6.80
C LEU A 570 -3.45 -20.08 -5.69
N LEU A 571 -2.15 -19.94 -5.90
CA LEU A 571 -1.13 -20.25 -4.90
C LEU A 571 -0.88 -19.09 -3.90
N GLY A 572 -1.81 -18.14 -3.82
CA GLY A 572 -1.71 -16.96 -2.94
C GLY A 572 -0.94 -15.78 -3.54
N GLY A 573 -0.50 -15.87 -4.80
CA GLY A 573 0.13 -14.78 -5.53
C GLY A 573 -0.80 -13.59 -5.76
N HIS A 574 -0.23 -12.39 -5.88
CA HIS A 574 -0.94 -11.15 -6.23
C HIS A 574 -0.03 -10.17 -6.95
N SER A 575 -0.54 -9.05 -7.44
CA SER A 575 0.23 -8.12 -8.29
C SER A 575 1.57 -7.71 -7.68
N LEU A 576 1.66 -7.42 -6.37
CA LEU A 576 2.94 -7.14 -5.71
C LEU A 576 3.90 -8.35 -5.66
N LEU A 577 3.40 -9.57 -5.35
CA LEU A 577 4.21 -10.79 -5.43
C LEU A 577 4.59 -11.11 -6.88
N ALA A 578 3.73 -10.81 -7.85
CA ALA A 578 4.04 -10.93 -9.27
C ALA A 578 5.17 -9.97 -9.64
N ILE A 579 5.19 -8.74 -9.11
CA ILE A 579 6.31 -7.80 -9.26
C ILE A 579 7.59 -8.38 -8.64
N GLN A 580 7.53 -8.99 -7.45
CA GLN A 580 8.69 -9.66 -6.84
C GLN A 580 9.18 -10.84 -7.70
N VAL A 581 8.26 -11.66 -8.22
CA VAL A 581 8.56 -12.76 -9.14
C VAL A 581 9.22 -12.22 -10.41
N LEU A 582 8.66 -11.18 -11.04
CA LEU A 582 9.23 -10.56 -12.24
C LEU A 582 10.61 -9.96 -11.97
N SER A 583 10.81 -9.32 -10.83
CA SER A 583 12.11 -8.79 -10.42
C SER A 583 13.15 -9.92 -10.27
N ARG A 584 12.76 -11.06 -9.68
CA ARG A 584 13.63 -12.23 -9.51
C ARG A 584 13.85 -12.96 -10.83
N LEU A 585 12.83 -13.11 -11.66
CA LEU A 585 12.95 -13.67 -13.00
C LEU A 585 13.88 -12.83 -13.87
N ARG A 586 13.76 -11.50 -13.83
CA ARG A 586 14.70 -10.59 -14.49
C ARG A 586 16.14 -10.88 -14.09
N SER A 587 16.40 -11.08 -12.79
CA SER A 587 17.76 -11.39 -12.31
C SER A 587 18.31 -12.74 -12.81
N ARG A 588 17.43 -13.72 -13.11
CA ARG A 588 17.82 -15.08 -13.50
C ARG A 588 17.81 -15.32 -15.00
N LEU A 589 16.85 -14.72 -15.70
CA LEU A 589 16.68 -14.80 -17.15
C LEU A 589 17.40 -13.68 -17.89
N GLN A 590 17.85 -12.63 -17.18
CA GLN A 590 18.42 -11.41 -17.76
C GLN A 590 17.52 -10.75 -18.81
N ARG A 591 16.20 -10.82 -18.62
CA ARG A 591 15.19 -10.29 -19.55
C ARG A 591 14.15 -9.48 -18.82
N GLU A 592 13.67 -8.40 -19.43
CA GLU A 592 12.45 -7.74 -18.97
C GLU A 592 11.22 -8.56 -19.38
N ILE A 593 10.36 -8.86 -18.41
CA ILE A 593 9.11 -9.56 -18.62
C ILE A 593 8.00 -8.56 -18.28
N ALA A 594 7.17 -8.23 -19.26
CA ALA A 594 6.02 -7.36 -19.03
C ALA A 594 5.04 -8.02 -18.06
N LEU A 595 4.52 -7.27 -17.09
CA LEU A 595 3.53 -7.79 -16.14
C LEU A 595 2.26 -8.30 -16.87
N ASP A 596 1.95 -7.73 -18.02
CA ASP A 596 0.81 -8.11 -18.85
C ASP A 596 0.87 -9.59 -19.27
N ALA A 597 2.08 -10.11 -19.52
CA ALA A 597 2.32 -11.52 -19.83
C ALA A 597 1.95 -12.45 -18.66
N PHE A 598 2.14 -11.95 -17.44
CA PHE A 598 1.85 -12.67 -16.20
C PHE A 598 0.34 -12.83 -15.97
N PHE A 599 -0.48 -11.90 -16.47
CA PHE A 599 -1.94 -11.97 -16.44
C PHE A 599 -2.53 -12.72 -17.64
N ALA A 600 -1.89 -12.59 -18.81
CA ALA A 600 -2.32 -13.28 -20.03
C ALA A 600 -2.04 -14.79 -20.03
N ALA A 601 -1.09 -15.24 -19.20
CA ALA A 601 -0.69 -16.64 -19.08
C ALA A 601 -0.99 -17.18 -17.66
N PRO A 602 -2.21 -17.70 -17.43
CA PRO A 602 -2.69 -17.97 -16.07
C PRO A 602 -1.96 -19.11 -15.35
N THR A 603 -1.35 -20.05 -16.08
CA THR A 603 -0.57 -21.17 -15.51
C THR A 603 0.93 -20.99 -15.68
N LEU A 604 1.71 -21.69 -14.85
CA LEU A 604 3.16 -21.73 -14.98
C LEU A 604 3.62 -22.26 -16.36
N ALA A 605 2.93 -23.25 -16.92
CA ALA A 605 3.19 -23.80 -18.26
C ALA A 605 2.99 -22.75 -19.35
N GLU A 606 1.89 -22.01 -19.29
CA GLU A 606 1.57 -20.98 -20.28
C GLU A 606 2.54 -19.81 -20.19
N LEU A 607 2.93 -19.43 -18.97
CA LEU A 607 3.92 -18.38 -18.77
C LEU A 607 5.29 -18.82 -19.28
N ALA A 608 5.68 -20.07 -19.03
CA ALA A 608 6.90 -20.63 -19.58
C ALA A 608 6.88 -20.64 -21.12
N ARG A 609 5.77 -21.10 -21.72
CA ARG A 609 5.58 -21.11 -23.16
C ARG A 609 5.62 -19.71 -23.75
N TYR A 610 4.97 -18.73 -23.11
CA TYR A 610 5.03 -17.33 -23.54
C TYR A 610 6.48 -16.83 -23.59
N LEU A 611 7.26 -17.09 -22.54
CA LEU A 611 8.67 -16.70 -22.48
C LEU A 611 9.51 -17.42 -23.55
N ASP A 612 9.27 -18.71 -23.76
CA ASP A 612 9.95 -19.52 -24.77
C ASP A 612 9.57 -19.10 -26.21
N GLU A 613 8.34 -18.66 -26.46
CA GLU A 613 7.87 -18.19 -27.77
C GLU A 613 8.39 -16.80 -28.12
N THR A 614 8.51 -15.90 -27.14
CA THR A 614 9.23 -14.62 -27.30
C THR A 614 10.73 -14.81 -27.53
N ASP A 615 11.27 -16.00 -27.30
CA ASP A 615 12.66 -16.37 -27.61
C ASP A 615 12.89 -16.75 -29.09
N LEU A 616 11.82 -17.06 -29.83
CA LEU A 616 11.88 -17.53 -31.22
C LEU A 616 11.68 -16.43 -32.26
N ALA A 617 11.39 -15.19 -31.86
CA ALA A 617 11.27 -14.05 -32.77
C ALA A 617 12.67 -13.44 -33.03
N PRO A 618 13.24 -13.52 -34.25
CA PRO A 618 14.48 -12.83 -34.56
C PRO A 618 14.16 -11.35 -34.81
N GLY A 619 14.50 -10.47 -33.86
CA GLY A 619 14.38 -9.02 -34.05
C GLY A 619 14.69 -8.14 -32.83
N ASP A 620 15.93 -7.65 -32.78
CA ASP A 620 16.31 -6.28 -32.36
C ASP A 620 16.52 -5.83 -30.91
N SER A 621 16.51 -6.68 -29.88
CA SER A 621 17.02 -6.27 -28.55
C SER A 621 18.47 -6.73 -28.34
N ARG A 622 19.43 -5.93 -28.82
CA ARG A 622 20.83 -5.98 -28.36
C ARG A 622 20.91 -5.52 -26.90
N GLU A 623 20.61 -6.41 -25.96
CA GLU A 623 20.94 -6.25 -24.55
C GLU A 623 22.31 -6.91 -24.27
N GLN A 624 23.19 -6.17 -23.57
CA GLN A 624 24.53 -6.63 -23.21
C GLN A 624 24.45 -7.83 -22.25
N GLU A 625 24.82 -9.02 -22.72
CA GLU A 625 24.94 -10.24 -21.90
C GLU A 625 25.96 -10.03 -20.76
N VAL A 626 25.54 -10.24 -19.51
CA VAL A 626 26.45 -10.37 -18.38
C VAL A 626 26.82 -11.86 -18.24
N PRO A 627 28.10 -12.24 -18.32
CA PRO A 627 28.50 -13.64 -18.39
C PRO A 627 28.19 -14.42 -17.09
N PRO A 628 27.88 -15.74 -17.18
CA PRO A 628 27.47 -16.55 -16.04
C PRO A 628 28.60 -16.74 -15.02
N LEU A 629 28.23 -16.82 -13.74
CA LEU A 629 29.15 -17.12 -12.63
C LEU A 629 29.68 -18.56 -12.76
N ARG A 630 30.99 -18.70 -12.94
CA ARG A 630 31.67 -19.99 -13.04
C ARG A 630 32.47 -20.26 -11.77
N ALA A 631 32.51 -21.52 -11.35
CA ALA A 631 33.39 -21.94 -10.26
C ALA A 631 34.85 -21.63 -10.65
N ARG A 632 35.49 -20.75 -9.87
CA ARG A 632 36.89 -20.38 -10.08
C ARG A 632 37.78 -21.30 -9.25
N ALA A 633 38.84 -21.82 -9.85
CA ALA A 633 39.89 -22.53 -9.10
C ALA A 633 40.49 -21.57 -8.06
N ARG A 634 40.54 -22.02 -6.80
CA ARG A 634 41.09 -21.26 -5.67
C ARG A 634 42.48 -21.79 -5.32
N GLU A 635 43.36 -20.91 -4.90
CA GLU A 635 44.63 -21.30 -4.28
C GLU A 635 44.33 -21.97 -2.94
N VAL A 636 45.00 -23.08 -2.65
CA VAL A 636 44.84 -23.84 -1.41
C VAL A 636 46.20 -23.93 -0.71
N SER A 637 46.26 -23.58 0.57
CA SER A 637 47.48 -23.68 1.39
C SER A 637 47.80 -25.14 1.73
N PRO A 638 49.04 -25.46 2.17
CA PRO A 638 49.40 -26.80 2.65
C PRO A 638 48.57 -27.26 3.87
N THR A 639 48.00 -26.32 4.62
CA THR A 639 47.11 -26.56 5.77
C THR A 639 45.64 -26.70 5.36
N GLY A 640 45.32 -26.57 4.07
CA GLY A 640 43.98 -26.76 3.50
C GLY A 640 43.11 -25.51 3.46
N GLU A 641 43.66 -24.33 3.75
CA GLU A 641 42.93 -23.06 3.67
C GLU A 641 42.79 -22.63 2.22
N MET A 642 41.60 -22.14 1.85
CA MET A 642 41.36 -21.64 0.49
C MET A 642 41.40 -20.11 0.46
N PHE A 643 42.01 -19.57 -0.59
CA PHE A 643 42.08 -18.12 -0.79
C PHE A 643 41.15 -17.66 -1.90
N ALA A 644 40.43 -16.57 -1.67
CA ALA A 644 39.57 -15.92 -2.65
C ALA A 644 39.66 -14.39 -2.56
N PRO A 645 39.51 -13.65 -3.67
CA PRO A 645 39.43 -12.20 -3.61
C PRO A 645 38.19 -11.75 -2.82
N LEU A 646 38.28 -10.61 -2.13
CA LEU A 646 37.11 -10.00 -1.51
C LEU A 646 36.16 -9.47 -2.60
N SER A 647 34.86 -9.59 -2.37
CA SER A 647 33.86 -8.81 -3.12
C SER A 647 34.03 -7.31 -2.83
N PHE A 648 33.49 -6.44 -3.70
CA PHE A 648 33.58 -4.99 -3.48
C PHE A 648 33.03 -4.56 -2.11
N THR A 649 31.93 -5.17 -1.66
CA THR A 649 31.36 -4.91 -0.33
C THR A 649 32.27 -5.39 0.79
N GLN A 650 32.88 -6.58 0.65
CA GLN A 650 33.85 -7.07 1.63
C GLN A 650 35.10 -6.17 1.69
N GLN A 651 35.58 -5.65 0.55
CA GLN A 651 36.71 -4.72 0.51
C GLN A 651 36.39 -3.43 1.27
N SER A 652 35.18 -2.90 1.12
CA SER A 652 34.73 -1.71 1.85
C SER A 652 34.67 -1.95 3.37
N LEU A 653 34.13 -3.09 3.82
CA LEU A 653 34.10 -3.45 5.24
C LEU A 653 35.48 -3.72 5.82
N TRP A 654 36.35 -4.39 5.06
CA TRP A 654 37.75 -4.60 5.45
C TRP A 654 38.49 -3.27 5.59
N LEU A 655 38.33 -2.35 4.63
CA LEU A 655 38.93 -1.02 4.71
C LEU A 655 38.44 -0.25 5.95
N HIS A 656 37.15 -0.34 6.26
CA HIS A 656 36.60 0.30 7.46
C HIS A 656 37.18 -0.27 8.76
N ASP A 657 37.33 -1.60 8.85
CA ASP A 657 37.96 -2.25 10.01
C ASP A 657 39.44 -1.88 10.16
N GLN A 658 40.17 -1.69 9.05
CA GLN A 658 41.56 -1.24 9.08
C GLN A 658 41.71 0.25 9.48
N LEU A 659 40.72 1.09 9.14
CA LEU A 659 40.70 2.51 9.53
C LEU A 659 40.28 2.70 10.99
N GLU A 660 39.34 1.87 11.47
CA GLU A 660 38.82 1.91 12.84
C GLU A 660 38.78 0.50 13.49
N PRO A 661 39.94 -0.06 13.90
CA PRO A 661 39.99 -1.39 14.48
C PRO A 661 39.19 -1.48 15.79
N GLY A 662 38.40 -2.55 15.94
CA GLY A 662 37.58 -2.77 17.14
C GLY A 662 36.24 -2.03 17.12
N ASN A 663 35.81 -1.50 15.97
CA ASN A 663 34.48 -0.94 15.80
C ASN A 663 33.41 -2.05 15.64
N ALA A 664 32.40 -2.05 16.51
CA ALA A 664 31.30 -3.01 16.51
C ALA A 664 30.08 -2.58 15.67
N SER A 665 30.17 -1.47 14.91
CA SER A 665 29.03 -0.89 14.16
C SER A 665 28.45 -1.82 13.09
N TYR A 666 29.21 -2.81 12.65
CA TYR A 666 28.78 -3.81 11.66
C TYR A 666 28.39 -5.16 12.28
N ASN A 667 28.31 -5.25 13.61
CA ASN A 667 27.81 -6.45 14.27
C ASN A 667 26.30 -6.60 14.01
N ILE A 668 25.91 -7.78 13.55
CA ILE A 668 24.50 -8.15 13.37
C ILE A 668 24.13 -9.12 14.50
N LEU A 669 23.32 -8.66 15.46
CA LEU A 669 22.81 -9.48 16.55
C LEU A 669 21.35 -9.88 16.28
N THR A 670 21.04 -11.15 16.49
CA THR A 670 19.67 -11.68 16.47
C THR A 670 19.44 -12.46 17.76
N ALA A 671 18.39 -12.10 18.50
CA ALA A 671 17.95 -12.81 19.70
C ALA A 671 16.61 -13.50 19.41
N LEU A 672 16.48 -14.76 19.82
CA LEU A 672 15.28 -15.55 19.67
C LEU A 672 14.83 -16.03 21.05
N HIS A 673 13.57 -15.80 21.38
CA HIS A 673 12.96 -16.37 22.59
C HIS A 673 12.37 -17.74 22.22
N LEU A 674 12.82 -18.79 22.91
CA LEU A 674 12.42 -20.17 22.63
C LEU A 674 11.59 -20.68 23.80
N HIS A 675 10.41 -21.24 23.52
CA HIS A 675 9.57 -21.87 24.53
C HIS A 675 9.52 -23.39 24.31
N GLY A 676 9.65 -24.16 25.38
CA GLY A 676 9.60 -25.62 25.40
C GLY A 676 10.93 -26.29 25.75
N SER A 677 10.99 -27.62 25.61
CA SER A 677 12.18 -28.40 25.93
C SER A 677 13.26 -28.25 24.84
N LEU A 678 14.31 -27.49 25.12
CA LEU A 678 15.44 -27.30 24.21
C LEU A 678 16.60 -28.27 24.50
N ASN A 679 17.08 -28.97 23.48
CA ASN A 679 18.31 -29.76 23.56
C ASN A 679 19.51 -28.91 23.12
N ALA A 680 20.25 -28.36 24.09
CA ALA A 680 21.40 -27.49 23.83
C ALA A 680 22.51 -28.16 23.00
N MET A 681 22.76 -29.47 23.21
CA MET A 681 23.79 -30.19 22.42
C MET A 681 23.37 -30.32 20.95
N ALA A 682 22.10 -30.62 20.69
CA ALA A 682 21.59 -30.70 19.32
C ALA A 682 21.65 -29.33 18.63
N LEU A 683 21.40 -28.24 19.38
CA LEU A 683 21.50 -26.87 18.87
C LEU A 683 22.95 -26.52 18.51
N GLU A 684 23.92 -26.81 19.39
CA GLU A 684 25.34 -26.62 19.12
C GLU A 684 25.82 -27.43 17.90
N GLN A 685 25.38 -28.68 17.77
CA GLN A 685 25.68 -29.52 16.60
C GLN A 685 25.09 -28.93 15.31
N SER A 686 23.89 -28.36 15.39
CA SER A 686 23.23 -27.72 14.25
C SER A 686 23.99 -26.49 13.77
N PHE A 687 24.45 -25.63 14.68
CA PHE A 687 25.31 -24.50 14.32
C PHE A 687 26.63 -24.96 13.70
N ASN A 688 27.27 -25.98 14.25
CA ASN A 688 28.49 -26.54 13.66
C ASN A 688 28.25 -27.17 12.28
N ALA A 689 27.07 -27.74 12.01
CA ALA A 689 26.70 -28.20 10.68
C ALA A 689 26.55 -27.03 9.68
N LEU A 690 26.00 -25.89 10.13
CA LEU A 690 25.93 -24.66 9.32
C LEU A 690 27.31 -24.09 9.01
N VAL A 691 28.20 -24.01 10.01
CA VAL A 691 29.59 -23.55 9.83
C VAL A 691 30.34 -24.43 8.81
N ARG A 692 30.11 -25.75 8.85
CA ARG A 692 30.69 -26.67 7.84
C ARG A 692 30.12 -26.45 6.44
N ARG A 693 28.81 -26.24 6.32
CA ARG A 693 28.11 -26.06 5.03
C ARG A 693 28.45 -24.74 4.35
N HIS A 694 28.56 -23.66 5.11
CA HIS A 694 28.69 -22.30 4.58
C HIS A 694 30.10 -21.76 4.78
N GLU A 695 30.86 -21.68 3.68
CA GLU A 695 32.26 -21.23 3.68
C GLU A 695 32.47 -19.91 4.41
N ILE A 696 31.56 -18.95 4.21
CA ILE A 696 31.66 -17.61 4.82
C ILE A 696 31.69 -17.63 6.35
N LEU A 697 31.04 -18.60 6.99
CA LEU A 697 31.02 -18.72 8.46
C LEU A 697 32.34 -19.22 9.04
N ARG A 698 33.24 -19.71 8.17
CA ARG A 698 34.61 -20.13 8.48
C ARG A 698 35.66 -19.33 7.70
N THR A 699 35.29 -18.13 7.26
CA THR A 699 36.18 -17.20 6.55
C THR A 699 36.68 -16.12 7.49
N THR A 700 37.99 -15.90 7.48
CA THR A 700 38.65 -14.69 7.99
C THR A 700 39.25 -13.88 6.83
N PHE A 701 39.79 -12.71 7.11
CA PHE A 701 40.35 -11.81 6.11
C PHE A 701 41.81 -11.50 6.46
N SER A 702 42.70 -11.45 5.48
CA SER A 702 44.10 -11.08 5.68
C SER A 702 44.67 -10.40 4.45
N VAL A 703 45.85 -9.81 4.57
CA VAL A 703 46.58 -9.25 3.42
C VAL A 703 47.60 -10.27 2.92
N ARG A 704 47.52 -10.63 1.63
CA ARG A 704 48.56 -11.41 0.93
C ARG A 704 48.95 -10.67 -0.35
N TYR A 705 50.27 -10.54 -0.59
CA TYR A 705 50.80 -9.83 -1.76
C TYR A 705 50.21 -8.42 -1.94
N ASP A 706 50.13 -7.66 -0.84
CA ASP A 706 49.54 -6.31 -0.78
C ASP A 706 48.07 -6.21 -1.23
N GLN A 707 47.34 -7.32 -1.25
CA GLN A 707 45.90 -7.34 -1.49
C GLN A 707 45.14 -8.04 -0.36
N PRO A 708 43.98 -7.51 0.06
CA PRO A 708 43.13 -8.21 0.99
C PRO A 708 42.55 -9.46 0.31
N VAL A 709 42.57 -10.57 1.03
CA VAL A 709 42.05 -11.87 0.59
C VAL A 709 41.17 -12.50 1.68
N GLN A 710 40.18 -13.26 1.24
CA GLN A 710 39.43 -14.17 2.08
C GLN A 710 40.32 -15.39 2.38
N VAL A 711 40.41 -15.78 3.64
CA VAL A 711 41.05 -17.00 4.10
C VAL A 711 39.96 -17.92 4.63
N ILE A 712 39.64 -18.97 3.88
CA ILE A 712 38.54 -19.88 4.21
C ILE A 712 39.13 -21.12 4.88
N ALA A 713 38.96 -21.24 6.20
CA ALA A 713 39.50 -22.34 7.00
C ALA A 713 38.80 -23.66 6.65
N PRO A 714 39.50 -24.79 6.42
CA PRO A 714 38.90 -26.05 5.96
C PRO A 714 37.87 -26.62 6.96
N VAL A 715 38.13 -26.42 8.25
CA VAL A 715 37.26 -26.80 9.36
C VAL A 715 37.30 -25.70 10.40
N LEU A 716 36.13 -25.35 10.94
CA LEU A 716 35.97 -24.47 12.09
C LEU A 716 34.81 -25.03 12.93
N SER A 717 34.98 -25.05 14.25
CA SER A 717 33.91 -25.39 15.18
C SER A 717 33.71 -24.24 16.15
N ILE A 718 32.45 -23.94 16.44
CA ILE A 718 32.06 -22.96 17.46
C ILE A 718 31.45 -23.67 18.66
N THR A 719 31.51 -23.03 19.81
CA THR A 719 30.86 -23.51 21.04
C THR A 719 29.55 -22.77 21.28
N LEU A 720 28.62 -23.38 22.02
CA LEU A 720 27.41 -22.72 22.53
C LEU A 720 27.51 -22.53 24.05
N PRO A 721 28.02 -21.38 24.53
CA PRO A 721 28.00 -21.05 25.95
C PRO A 721 26.55 -20.98 26.45
N VAL A 722 26.29 -21.61 27.60
CA VAL A 722 25.00 -21.57 28.28
C VAL A 722 25.15 -20.77 29.57
N ILE A 723 24.42 -19.66 29.67
CA ILE A 723 24.32 -18.86 30.89
C ILE A 723 22.97 -19.18 31.53
N ASP A 724 23.01 -19.71 32.74
CA ASP A 724 21.83 -20.08 33.49
C ASP A 724 21.35 -18.90 34.35
N LEU A 725 20.21 -18.31 33.99
CA LEU A 725 19.60 -17.17 34.67
C LEU A 725 18.41 -17.59 35.56
N ARG A 726 18.14 -18.88 35.69
CA ARG A 726 17.02 -19.40 36.51
C ARG A 726 17.18 -19.08 38.01
N GLY A 727 18.39 -18.77 38.44
CA GLY A 727 18.68 -18.33 39.81
C GLY A 727 18.20 -16.91 40.14
N ILE A 728 17.79 -16.12 39.15
CA ILE A 728 17.25 -14.78 39.35
C ILE A 728 15.73 -14.87 39.46
N VAL A 729 15.20 -14.76 40.68
CA VAL A 729 13.78 -15.00 41.00
C VAL A 729 12.87 -13.83 40.57
N GLU A 730 13.42 -12.62 40.51
CA GLU A 730 12.66 -11.43 40.11
C GLU A 730 12.73 -11.22 38.59
N GLU A 731 11.58 -11.29 37.93
CA GLU A 731 11.45 -11.24 36.46
C GLU A 731 12.05 -9.95 35.85
N ALA A 732 11.82 -8.81 36.48
CA ALA A 732 12.39 -7.53 36.05
C ALA A 732 13.93 -7.54 36.07
N THR A 733 14.52 -8.16 37.10
CA THR A 733 15.98 -8.29 37.25
C THR A 733 16.55 -9.31 36.26
N GLN A 734 15.82 -10.40 35.98
CA GLN A 734 16.21 -11.39 34.98
C GLN A 734 16.19 -10.80 33.57
N LEU A 735 15.15 -10.04 33.23
CA LEU A 735 15.05 -9.33 31.94
C LEU A 735 16.14 -8.26 31.79
N ALA A 736 16.46 -7.53 32.85
CA ALA A 736 17.55 -6.56 32.85
C ALA A 736 18.91 -7.22 32.56
N GLU A 737 19.14 -8.43 33.09
CA GLU A 737 20.35 -9.22 32.83
C GLU A 737 20.40 -9.70 31.36
N VAL A 738 19.28 -10.18 30.79
CA VAL A 738 19.19 -10.52 29.36
C VAL A 738 19.55 -9.31 28.49
N GLN A 739 18.97 -8.15 28.78
CA GLN A 739 19.29 -6.92 28.05
C GLN A 739 20.75 -6.52 28.21
N ARG A 740 21.35 -6.73 29.39
CA ARG A 740 22.77 -6.46 29.65
C ARG A 740 23.66 -7.35 28.79
N GLN A 741 23.37 -8.65 28.70
CA GLN A 741 24.10 -9.59 27.85
C GLN A 741 24.00 -9.20 26.38
N ASN A 742 22.81 -8.86 25.89
CA ASN A 742 22.63 -8.38 24.52
C ASN A 742 23.46 -7.12 24.24
N ARG A 743 23.46 -6.13 25.14
CA ARG A 743 24.28 -4.91 24.98
C ARG A 743 25.77 -5.21 24.93
N LEU A 744 26.25 -6.13 25.76
CA LEU A 744 27.66 -6.54 25.75
C LEU A 744 28.03 -7.21 24.43
N GLU A 745 27.18 -8.09 23.90
CA GLU A 745 27.45 -8.79 22.64
C GLU A 745 27.39 -7.85 21.43
N VAL A 746 26.43 -6.92 21.39
CA VAL A 746 26.38 -5.88 20.34
C VAL A 746 27.67 -5.06 20.33
N ALA A 747 28.17 -4.66 21.50
CA ALA A 747 29.37 -3.82 21.62
C ALA A 747 30.69 -4.60 21.45
N HIS A 748 30.67 -5.93 21.47
CA HIS A 748 31.88 -6.74 21.35
C HIS A 748 32.28 -6.90 19.88
N ALA A 749 33.25 -6.12 19.42
CA ALA A 749 33.70 -6.16 18.03
C ALA A 749 34.32 -7.52 17.65
N PHE A 750 34.14 -7.93 16.39
CA PHE A 750 34.85 -9.09 15.84
C PHE A 750 36.25 -8.71 15.35
N HIS A 751 37.19 -9.65 15.42
CA HIS A 751 38.50 -9.51 14.79
C HIS A 751 38.50 -10.23 13.44
N LEU A 752 38.41 -9.46 12.35
CA LEU A 752 38.29 -9.99 10.98
C LEU A 752 39.43 -10.93 10.57
N GLU A 753 40.63 -10.74 11.15
CA GLU A 753 41.81 -11.58 10.89
C GLU A 753 41.84 -12.90 11.65
N ARG A 754 41.22 -12.96 12.82
CA ARG A 754 41.36 -14.10 13.76
C ARG A 754 40.12 -14.98 13.79
N GLY A 755 38.94 -14.39 13.62
CA GLY A 755 37.66 -15.09 13.74
C GLY A 755 37.47 -15.78 15.10
N PRO A 756 36.44 -16.64 15.23
CA PRO A 756 35.33 -16.84 14.29
C PRO A 756 34.47 -15.56 14.16
N LEU A 757 33.93 -15.29 12.97
CA LEU A 757 33.05 -14.13 12.71
C LEU A 757 31.56 -14.45 12.99
N LEU A 758 31.34 -15.40 13.88
CA LEU A 758 30.04 -15.82 14.40
C LEU A 758 30.23 -16.18 15.87
N ARG A 759 29.36 -15.64 16.72
CA ARG A 759 29.24 -16.02 18.14
C ARG A 759 27.78 -16.36 18.41
N VAL A 760 27.58 -17.41 19.19
CA VAL A 760 26.25 -17.88 19.63
C VAL A 760 26.30 -18.06 21.13
N MET A 761 25.17 -17.83 21.80
CA MET A 761 25.03 -18.00 23.25
C MET A 761 23.59 -18.37 23.56
N LEU A 762 23.40 -19.21 24.58
CA LEU A 762 22.09 -19.57 25.11
C LEU A 762 21.93 -18.99 26.51
N LEU A 763 20.91 -18.16 26.70
CA LEU A 763 20.50 -17.68 28.02
C LEU A 763 19.31 -18.53 28.46
N ARG A 764 19.43 -19.25 29.57
CA ARG A 764 18.36 -20.10 30.09
C ARG A 764 17.58 -19.35 31.17
N LEU A 765 16.31 -19.04 30.90
CA LEU A 765 15.45 -18.24 31.77
C LEU A 765 14.61 -19.12 32.70
N SER A 766 14.16 -20.28 32.21
CA SER A 766 13.41 -21.27 32.99
C SER A 766 13.74 -22.71 32.56
N GLU A 767 13.03 -23.72 33.07
CA GLU A 767 13.18 -25.08 32.55
C GLU A 767 12.73 -25.21 31.09
N THR A 768 11.84 -24.32 30.65
CA THR A 768 11.21 -24.32 29.33
C THR A 768 11.48 -23.06 28.53
N GLU A 769 12.37 -22.18 28.98
CA GLU A 769 12.68 -20.89 28.34
C GLU A 769 14.17 -20.56 28.40
#